data_AF-A0A7Z2VH04-F1
#
_entry.id   AF-A0A7Z2VH04-F1
#
_cell.length_a   1.000
_cell.length_b   1.000
_cell.length_c   1.000
_cell.angle_alpha   90.00
_cell.angle_beta   90.00
_cell.angle_gamma   90.00
#
_symmetry.space_group_name_H-M   'P 1'
#
loop_
_entity.id
_entity.type
_entity.pdbx_description
1 polymer ?
#
loop_
_entity_poly.entity_id
_entity_poly.type
_entity_poly.pdbx_seq_one_letter_code
_entity_poly.pdbx_strand_id
1 'polypeptide(L)'
;MFRRSALFVLLLLASMIPSMTVYGEDAERNLVLNGGFEEVNVGEPASWIRDAYYVGDDYSQMKVAEGDARTGSRFATIESLQPNDAKWTQTVSVEPDTLYKLSGWVRVARIDNEGATGANLSVLGIGTTSPDKKSASGSWELLELIGRTGAEQLQLTVAVRIGGYGSLNSGKADFDDFRMERLDEAPSGVSVVSFDPVVAQGDGGTVPGPSELASSHAGYSGWMVFYGLAYAALGFYLISRFRNPKANLSDRMPALDKHRVSIIVLLFGGALLLRIVCAPIIQGHPIDIFDFMAWADRAYHEGLGGFYNGEVFADYPPGYIYVLYALGMIKSWLGLDPASSTSIILIKFPAIVADLLAGLFIYRLALRHADARSALLAALLYVLNPLVFLDSVVWGQMDSVFALFIVIMVYSLHIKRLPTASALFMIAVLIKPQSFMFAPLLLFSIRSWKETAKAVVYALVAFIVVTLPFALQQGPWWIFKHYQAMFGMYPYATFNAFNGYALLGANGVETSRKWWGIPFAGWDILFILAIVGLVGVLMLRSRKDGKIIYAAFLIAVLVFAFKTGLHERYGYMTIPLALMSWIWIRDVRVFGLFLGVTLTNFANVAYVLKYGLSQNYFIPNGNGFMNLVSLGNVFLAGYAAWIGYELFIKKPSSKPIQSIKPKPVAAAAPPSNVTMTRKDYFAMVGITFVYAAIALFQLGSTVAPQSFWKAGTQGESAIADFGAAEQVKSILWYGGIGNGSFQVEQSEDGIGWTPVTTVDLNDGSVFQWKKVQASFTARFVKIAAVNPGASLGEIGFRGTEKQLVPFSDSTSTSPAFDEQGSVPKLSSFKNSMYFDEIYHARTAYENIHRMEPYETTHPPLGKVLISSGVALLGMNPFGWRIAGVLFGIAIVPLLYAFGKRLFRETRYAALASILVAFDFMLFTQSRLATVDTFAVFFILLAYERMHRYYEMNFHRDKLLKTIPPLAISGLAFGLATATKWIGLYAGAGLAILFFLSLWNRYKEYRENRQLPFANHALWTILYAGLFFVVVPLMIYLASYIPFLLVPGPGHGWKDVLSYQQFMYSYHSKLVATHPFSSTWWEWPLIRKPIWYYGGSELPASKMASIVAMGNPAVWWVGTIAVIATLRAAWKKQDSSMAVVLVGIGAAYLPWVLVPRLTFIYHFFACVPFIVLCIVYWIRKIEEGKPENRKWTHLYAGAVVLLFLLYYPILSGTEIYVSYADGVLKWFDGWIFHG
;
A
#
# COMPACT_ATOMS: atom_id res chain seq x y z
N MET A 1 9.74 0.54 -34.98
CA MET A 1 9.29 -0.81 -34.56
C MET A 1 8.31 -0.82 -33.37
N PHE A 2 8.14 0.29 -32.64
CA PHE A 2 7.25 0.43 -31.47
C PHE A 2 5.73 0.50 -31.76
N ARG A 3 5.31 0.62 -33.04
CA ARG A 3 3.90 0.86 -33.39
C ARG A 3 2.96 -0.32 -33.14
N ARG A 4 3.44 -1.57 -33.17
CA ARG A 4 2.59 -2.77 -32.98
C ARG A 4 2.44 -3.21 -31.52
N SER A 5 3.42 -2.91 -30.67
CA SER A 5 3.33 -3.15 -29.22
C SER A 5 2.52 -2.06 -28.51
N ALA A 6 2.51 -0.84 -29.05
CA ALA A 6 1.66 0.25 -28.55
C ALA A 6 0.17 -0.06 -28.75
N LEU A 7 -0.21 -0.72 -29.86
CA LEU A 7 -1.60 -1.13 -30.11
C LEU A 7 -2.07 -2.22 -29.12
N PHE A 8 -1.19 -3.15 -28.75
CA PHE A 8 -1.50 -4.19 -27.75
C PHE A 8 -1.57 -3.61 -26.33
N VAL A 9 -0.71 -2.64 -25.99
CA VAL A 9 -0.78 -1.89 -24.72
C VAL A 9 -1.98 -0.94 -24.70
N LEU A 10 -2.37 -0.35 -25.83
CA LEU A 10 -3.59 0.45 -25.96
C LEU A 10 -4.86 -0.41 -25.90
N LEU A 11 -4.84 -1.64 -26.42
CA LEU A 11 -5.93 -2.62 -26.25
C LEU A 11 -6.01 -3.13 -24.81
N LEU A 12 -4.88 -3.29 -24.12
CA LEU A 12 -4.81 -3.60 -22.69
C LEU A 12 -5.26 -2.44 -21.79
N LEU A 13 -4.92 -1.20 -22.15
CA LEU A 13 -5.41 0.01 -21.49
C LEU A 13 -6.89 0.27 -21.79
N ALA A 14 -7.37 -0.10 -22.98
CA ALA A 14 -8.80 -0.08 -23.32
C ALA A 14 -9.59 -1.16 -22.56
N SER A 15 -8.97 -2.29 -22.18
CA SER A 15 -9.55 -3.24 -21.24
C SER A 15 -9.45 -2.82 -19.76
N MET A 16 -8.75 -1.71 -19.46
CA MET A 16 -8.76 -1.07 -18.13
C MET A 16 -9.81 0.05 -18.02
N ILE A 17 -10.68 0.22 -19.02
CA ILE A 17 -11.95 0.91 -18.82
C ILE A 17 -12.77 -0.04 -17.93
N PRO A 18 -13.10 0.31 -16.68
CA PRO A 18 -14.12 -0.45 -15.97
C PRO A 18 -15.34 -0.46 -16.89
N SER A 19 -15.79 -1.65 -17.25
CA SER A 19 -17.10 -1.81 -17.86
C SER A 19 -18.06 -1.21 -16.85
N MET A 20 -18.52 0.01 -17.11
CA MET A 20 -19.71 0.56 -16.51
C MET A 20 -20.84 -0.37 -16.95
N THR A 21 -21.10 -1.41 -16.17
CA THR A 21 -22.47 -1.91 -16.09
C THR A 21 -23.24 -0.86 -15.32
N VAL A 22 -23.92 -0.02 -16.10
CA VAL A 22 -25.17 0.62 -15.73
C VAL A 22 -26.03 -0.42 -15.01
N TYR A 23 -26.28 -0.21 -13.73
CA TYR A 23 -27.51 -0.70 -13.09
C TYR A 23 -28.23 0.55 -12.58
N GLY A 24 -29.47 0.68 -13.03
CA GLY A 24 -30.29 1.86 -12.89
C GLY A 24 -30.64 2.21 -11.45
N GLU A 25 -31.00 3.47 -11.31
CA GLU A 25 -31.75 4.03 -10.19
C GLU A 25 -33.08 3.30 -9.97
N ASP A 26 -33.60 3.49 -8.76
CA ASP A 26 -34.94 3.15 -8.24
C ASP A 26 -35.14 1.74 -7.63
N ALA A 27 -34.69 1.59 -6.37
CA ALA A 27 -35.51 1.09 -5.25
C ALA A 27 -34.73 1.30 -3.93
N GLU A 28 -35.44 1.62 -2.85
CA GLU A 28 -34.94 1.85 -1.48
C GLU A 28 -33.73 0.96 -1.11
N ARG A 29 -32.60 1.61 -0.79
CA ARG A 29 -31.30 0.93 -0.68
C ARG A 29 -31.16 0.26 0.69
N ASN A 30 -31.35 -1.05 0.75
CA ASN A 30 -30.94 -1.86 1.90
C ASN A 30 -29.41 -1.76 2.06
N LEU A 31 -28.93 -1.34 3.25
CA LEU A 31 -27.51 -1.20 3.55
C LEU A 31 -26.80 -2.54 3.79
N VAL A 32 -27.57 -3.60 4.02
CA VAL A 32 -27.06 -4.95 4.28
C VAL A 32 -26.99 -5.73 2.97
N LEU A 33 -25.83 -6.32 2.69
CA LEU A 33 -25.62 -7.19 1.54
C LEU A 33 -26.20 -8.57 1.83
N ASN A 34 -26.83 -9.19 0.82
CA ASN A 34 -27.41 -10.53 0.93
C ASN A 34 -28.36 -10.68 2.14
N GLY A 35 -29.23 -9.68 2.36
CA GLY A 35 -30.19 -9.68 3.46
C GLY A 35 -31.28 -10.75 3.36
N GLY A 36 -31.60 -11.20 2.14
CA GLY A 36 -32.49 -12.35 1.90
C GLY A 36 -31.78 -13.71 1.92
N PHE A 37 -30.47 -13.74 2.26
CA PHE A 37 -29.69 -14.99 2.39
C PHE A 37 -29.68 -15.94 1.18
N GLU A 38 -29.98 -15.43 -0.02
CA GLU A 38 -30.02 -16.21 -1.27
C GLU A 38 -28.62 -16.60 -1.77
N GLU A 39 -27.62 -15.73 -1.52
CA GLU A 39 -26.23 -16.00 -1.88
C GLU A 39 -25.57 -16.84 -0.76
N VAL A 40 -25.01 -17.99 -1.11
CA VAL A 40 -24.47 -18.97 -0.14
C VAL A 40 -23.03 -19.31 -0.49
N ASN A 41 -22.16 -19.37 0.52
CA ASN A 41 -20.78 -19.83 0.42
C ASN A 41 -20.56 -20.98 1.42
N VAL A 42 -20.36 -22.20 0.92
CA VAL A 42 -20.11 -23.41 1.76
C VAL A 42 -21.21 -23.63 2.83
N GLY A 43 -22.48 -23.44 2.45
CA GLY A 43 -23.61 -23.62 3.38
C GLY A 43 -23.84 -22.45 4.34
N GLU A 44 -23.01 -21.40 4.29
CA GLU A 44 -23.16 -20.17 5.07
C GLU A 44 -23.62 -19.01 4.17
N PRO A 45 -24.30 -17.98 4.70
CA PRO A 45 -24.74 -16.86 3.88
C PRO A 45 -23.57 -15.99 3.45
N ALA A 46 -23.44 -15.73 2.15
CA ALA A 46 -22.38 -14.89 1.61
C ALA A 46 -22.47 -13.46 2.18
N SER A 47 -21.33 -12.82 2.44
CA SER A 47 -21.23 -11.50 3.10
C SER A 47 -21.63 -11.44 4.57
N TRP A 48 -21.98 -12.57 5.18
CA TRP A 48 -22.23 -12.70 6.62
C TRP A 48 -21.14 -13.56 7.27
N ILE A 49 -20.83 -13.28 8.53
CA ILE A 49 -19.81 -13.97 9.32
C ILE A 49 -20.50 -14.75 10.44
N ARG A 50 -20.13 -16.03 10.58
CA ARG A 50 -20.54 -16.87 11.70
C ARG A 50 -19.86 -16.41 12.99
N ASP A 51 -20.63 -16.18 14.05
CA ASP A 51 -20.11 -15.88 15.39
C ASP A 51 -20.97 -16.59 16.46
N ALA A 52 -20.34 -17.03 17.54
CA ALA A 52 -21.00 -17.68 18.67
C ALA A 52 -20.19 -17.54 19.96
N TYR A 53 -20.85 -17.49 21.12
CA TYR A 53 -20.16 -17.45 22.41
C TYR A 53 -19.35 -18.73 22.68
N TYR A 54 -19.96 -19.90 22.45
CA TYR A 54 -19.26 -21.19 22.37
C TYR A 54 -19.15 -21.63 20.90
N VAL A 55 -17.93 -21.83 20.42
CA VAL A 55 -17.63 -22.18 19.02
C VAL A 55 -17.64 -23.69 18.83
N GLY A 56 -18.24 -24.15 17.72
CA GLY A 56 -18.29 -25.56 17.32
C GLY A 56 -19.71 -26.04 17.02
N ASP A 57 -19.83 -26.99 16.09
CA ASP A 57 -21.12 -27.55 15.65
C ASP A 57 -21.81 -28.38 16.74
N ASP A 58 -21.07 -28.80 17.76
CA ASP A 58 -21.59 -29.47 18.97
C ASP A 58 -22.41 -28.51 19.87
N TYR A 59 -22.22 -27.20 19.71
CA TYR A 59 -22.92 -26.17 20.47
C TYR A 59 -24.01 -25.48 19.63
N SER A 60 -23.65 -25.03 18.43
CA SER A 60 -24.59 -24.34 17.52
C SER A 60 -24.31 -24.70 16.07
N GLN A 61 -25.31 -25.27 15.41
CA GLN A 61 -25.31 -25.54 13.98
C GLN A 61 -25.96 -24.36 13.26
N MET A 62 -25.22 -23.74 12.34
CA MET A 62 -25.68 -22.56 11.61
C MET A 62 -25.48 -22.82 10.13
N LYS A 63 -26.50 -22.55 9.32
CA LYS A 63 -26.47 -22.79 7.87
C LYS A 63 -27.50 -21.95 7.14
N VAL A 64 -27.41 -21.89 5.83
CA VAL A 64 -28.51 -21.48 4.96
C VAL A 64 -29.27 -22.72 4.53
N ALA A 65 -30.59 -22.70 4.69
CA ALA A 65 -31.48 -23.77 4.27
C ALA A 65 -32.31 -23.32 3.05
N GLU A 66 -32.63 -24.27 2.18
CA GLU A 66 -33.59 -24.08 1.08
C GLU A 66 -34.97 -24.58 1.52
N GLY A 67 -36.03 -23.83 1.20
CA GLY A 67 -37.39 -24.21 1.58
C GLY A 67 -38.40 -23.07 1.44
N ASP A 68 -39.41 -23.07 2.31
CA ASP A 68 -40.44 -22.04 2.40
C ASP A 68 -39.88 -20.74 3.02
N ALA A 69 -39.01 -20.07 2.28
CA ALA A 69 -38.45 -18.76 2.59
C ALA A 69 -39.52 -17.67 2.50
N ARG A 70 -39.35 -16.57 3.25
CA ARG A 70 -40.26 -15.42 3.19
C ARG A 70 -40.15 -14.68 1.86
N THR A 71 -38.94 -14.57 1.33
CA THR A 71 -38.61 -14.01 0.02
C THR A 71 -37.57 -14.89 -0.65
N GLY A 72 -37.77 -15.24 -1.93
CA GLY A 72 -36.83 -16.09 -2.65
C GLY A 72 -37.01 -17.57 -2.32
N SER A 73 -35.90 -18.28 -2.11
CA SER A 73 -35.86 -19.74 -1.96
C SER A 73 -35.03 -20.21 -0.76
N ARG A 74 -34.32 -19.30 -0.08
CA ARG A 74 -33.35 -19.61 0.98
C ARG A 74 -33.56 -18.72 2.20
N PHE A 75 -33.12 -19.21 3.36
CA PHE A 75 -33.14 -18.46 4.62
C PHE A 75 -32.01 -18.93 5.54
N ALA A 76 -31.54 -18.06 6.44
CA ALA A 76 -30.50 -18.39 7.41
C ALA A 76 -31.10 -19.09 8.63
N THR A 77 -30.62 -20.28 8.96
CA THR A 77 -31.02 -21.05 10.15
C THR A 77 -29.92 -21.01 11.20
N ILE A 78 -30.33 -20.81 12.45
CA ILE A 78 -29.50 -20.98 13.65
C ILE A 78 -30.16 -22.05 14.51
N GLU A 79 -29.44 -23.12 14.81
CA GLU A 79 -29.85 -24.20 15.72
C GLU A 79 -28.80 -24.36 16.83
N SER A 80 -29.06 -23.76 17.98
CA SER A 80 -28.26 -23.92 19.18
C SER A 80 -28.69 -25.19 19.93
N LEU A 81 -27.83 -26.20 19.94
CA LEU A 81 -28.02 -27.48 20.63
C LEU A 81 -27.85 -27.36 22.15
N GLN A 82 -27.07 -26.38 22.59
CA GLN A 82 -26.83 -26.03 23.99
C GLN A 82 -26.98 -24.52 24.18
N PRO A 83 -27.21 -23.99 25.41
CA PRO A 83 -27.35 -22.56 25.64
C PRO A 83 -26.15 -21.76 25.09
N ASN A 84 -26.39 -20.90 24.10
CA ASN A 84 -25.36 -20.13 23.40
C ASN A 84 -25.88 -18.73 22.99
N ASP A 85 -24.97 -17.85 22.55
CA ASP A 85 -25.29 -16.60 21.81
C ASP A 85 -24.75 -16.77 20.39
N ALA A 86 -25.52 -17.47 19.56
CA ALA A 86 -25.14 -17.84 18.19
C ALA A 86 -25.77 -16.88 17.19
N LYS A 87 -24.96 -16.34 16.27
CA LYS A 87 -25.33 -15.18 15.46
C LYS A 87 -24.62 -15.08 14.11
N TRP A 88 -25.38 -14.72 13.08
CA TRP A 88 -24.80 -14.26 11.81
C TRP A 88 -24.60 -12.75 11.89
N THR A 89 -23.42 -12.28 11.52
CA THR A 89 -23.04 -10.85 11.66
C THR A 89 -22.59 -10.24 10.34
N GLN A 90 -22.86 -8.94 10.16
CA GLN A 90 -22.35 -8.16 9.02
C GLN A 90 -22.03 -6.74 9.46
N THR A 91 -20.85 -6.24 9.08
CA THR A 91 -20.47 -4.83 9.34
C THR A 91 -20.89 -3.95 8.18
N VAL A 92 -21.68 -2.93 8.48
CA VAL A 92 -22.22 -1.98 7.51
C VAL A 92 -21.76 -0.57 7.83
N SER A 93 -21.57 0.23 6.79
CA SER A 93 -21.24 1.66 6.91
C SER A 93 -22.51 2.46 7.20
N VAL A 94 -22.40 3.41 8.12
CA VAL A 94 -23.52 4.27 8.56
C VAL A 94 -23.06 5.73 8.63
N GLU A 95 -24.03 6.63 8.55
CA GLU A 95 -23.81 8.05 8.79
C GLU A 95 -23.89 8.34 10.30
N PRO A 96 -23.08 9.27 10.84
CA PRO A 96 -23.20 9.69 12.24
C PRO A 96 -24.53 10.39 12.52
N ASP A 97 -25.01 10.30 13.75
CA ASP A 97 -26.28 10.92 14.22
C ASP A 97 -27.48 10.70 13.28
N THR A 98 -27.57 9.51 12.69
CA THR A 98 -28.57 9.15 11.70
C THR A 98 -29.47 8.04 12.21
N LEU A 99 -30.76 8.17 11.91
CA LEU A 99 -31.77 7.20 12.31
C LEU A 99 -31.81 6.04 11.30
N TYR A 100 -31.76 4.82 11.80
CA TYR A 100 -31.84 3.61 11.01
C TYR A 100 -32.90 2.66 11.57
N LYS A 101 -33.60 1.98 10.66
CA LYS A 101 -34.50 0.86 10.96
C LYS A 101 -33.84 -0.43 10.53
N LEU A 102 -33.60 -1.32 11.48
CA LEU A 102 -33.32 -2.74 11.22
C LEU A 102 -34.66 -3.45 11.18
N SER A 103 -34.89 -4.25 10.14
CA SER A 103 -36.06 -5.11 10.04
C SER A 103 -35.68 -6.46 9.47
N GLY A 104 -36.40 -7.52 9.83
CA GLY A 104 -36.09 -8.86 9.36
C GLY A 104 -37.15 -9.85 9.82
N TRP A 105 -37.43 -10.84 9.00
CA TRP A 105 -38.41 -11.87 9.31
C TRP A 105 -37.75 -13.02 10.05
N VAL A 106 -38.38 -13.45 11.13
CA VAL A 106 -37.94 -14.59 11.93
C VAL A 106 -39.05 -15.63 11.99
N ARG A 107 -38.68 -16.91 11.88
CA ARG A 107 -39.58 -18.04 12.12
C ARG A 107 -38.94 -18.93 13.17
N VAL A 108 -39.54 -18.96 14.36
CA VAL A 108 -39.03 -19.74 15.49
C VAL A 108 -39.63 -21.14 15.46
N ALA A 109 -38.77 -22.16 15.43
CA ALA A 109 -39.17 -23.56 15.53
C ALA A 109 -39.18 -24.05 16.97
N ARG A 110 -38.20 -23.63 17.79
CA ARG A 110 -38.09 -24.00 19.21
C ARG A 110 -37.19 -23.01 19.96
N ILE A 111 -37.53 -22.64 21.18
CA ILE A 111 -36.63 -21.98 22.14
C ILE A 111 -36.81 -22.71 23.47
N ASP A 112 -35.71 -23.16 24.08
CA ASP A 112 -35.76 -24.10 25.22
C ASP A 112 -35.92 -23.38 26.57
N ASN A 113 -35.44 -22.15 26.69
CA ASN A 113 -35.58 -21.34 27.91
C ASN A 113 -36.35 -20.05 27.62
N GLU A 114 -37.64 -20.03 27.96
CA GLU A 114 -38.50 -18.84 27.81
C GLU A 114 -38.09 -17.66 28.73
N GLY A 115 -37.31 -17.93 29.79
CA GLY A 115 -36.75 -16.92 30.68
C GLY A 115 -35.52 -16.19 30.12
N ALA A 116 -34.88 -16.72 29.08
CA ALA A 116 -33.72 -16.13 28.41
C ALA A 116 -34.09 -15.47 27.08
N THR A 117 -33.22 -14.61 26.55
CA THR A 117 -33.37 -13.96 25.23
C THR A 117 -33.51 -15.01 24.12
N GLY A 118 -34.58 -14.91 23.35
CA GLY A 118 -34.88 -15.78 22.20
C GLY A 118 -34.26 -15.27 20.89
N ALA A 119 -34.92 -15.56 19.78
CA ALA A 119 -34.47 -15.14 18.45
C ALA A 119 -34.70 -13.63 18.24
N ASN A 120 -33.68 -12.87 17.85
CA ASN A 120 -33.74 -11.41 17.75
C ASN A 120 -32.82 -10.81 16.66
N LEU A 121 -33.07 -9.54 16.34
CA LEU A 121 -32.21 -8.67 15.52
C LEU A 121 -31.47 -7.69 16.42
N SER A 122 -30.25 -7.31 16.07
CA SER A 122 -29.49 -6.43 16.96
C SER A 122 -28.28 -5.78 16.31
N VAL A 123 -27.69 -4.83 17.04
CA VAL A 123 -26.37 -4.26 16.75
C VAL A 123 -25.40 -4.73 17.84
N LEU A 124 -24.16 -5.08 17.48
CA LEU A 124 -23.16 -5.49 18.45
C LEU A 124 -22.66 -4.29 19.27
N GLY A 125 -22.47 -4.49 20.58
CA GLY A 125 -21.89 -3.50 21.50
C GLY A 125 -22.88 -2.60 22.25
N ILE A 126 -24.19 -2.68 21.97
CA ILE A 126 -25.18 -1.71 22.49
C ILE A 126 -26.13 -2.26 23.56
N GLY A 127 -25.95 -3.52 23.98
CA GLY A 127 -26.73 -4.19 25.04
C GLY A 127 -28.23 -4.37 24.77
N THR A 128 -28.76 -3.79 23.71
CA THR A 128 -30.19 -3.76 23.36
C THR A 128 -30.44 -4.50 22.04
N THR A 129 -31.57 -5.20 21.95
CA THR A 129 -31.99 -5.98 20.77
C THR A 129 -33.38 -5.53 20.31
N SER A 130 -33.84 -6.02 19.16
CA SER A 130 -35.28 -6.04 18.85
C SER A 130 -36.03 -6.82 19.93
N PRO A 131 -37.36 -6.68 20.01
CA PRO A 131 -38.18 -7.66 20.71
C PRO A 131 -37.80 -9.07 20.23
N ASP A 132 -37.59 -9.99 21.17
CA ASP A 132 -37.17 -11.34 20.89
C ASP A 132 -38.38 -12.28 20.76
N LYS A 133 -38.22 -13.35 19.99
CA LYS A 133 -39.26 -14.36 19.77
C LYS A 133 -38.88 -15.67 20.44
N LYS A 134 -39.83 -16.18 21.20
CA LYS A 134 -39.68 -17.38 22.04
C LYS A 134 -40.70 -18.47 21.69
N SER A 135 -41.92 -18.08 21.33
CA SER A 135 -42.99 -19.01 20.96
C SER A 135 -42.77 -19.63 19.59
N ALA A 136 -42.87 -20.95 19.49
CA ALA A 136 -42.87 -21.66 18.21
C ALA A 136 -44.22 -21.48 17.49
N SER A 137 -44.34 -20.44 16.66
CA SER A 137 -45.53 -20.19 15.85
C SER A 137 -45.52 -20.96 14.53
N GLY A 138 -44.33 -21.34 14.04
CA GLY A 138 -44.15 -21.96 12.72
C GLY A 138 -44.41 -21.01 11.54
N SER A 139 -44.79 -19.76 11.79
CA SER A 139 -45.01 -18.71 10.79
C SER A 139 -43.88 -17.67 10.82
N TRP A 140 -43.64 -17.01 9.69
CA TRP A 140 -42.73 -15.87 9.60
C TRP A 140 -43.32 -14.64 10.30
N GLU A 141 -42.57 -14.04 11.21
CA GLU A 141 -42.95 -12.84 11.95
C GLU A 141 -41.91 -11.73 11.75
N LEU A 142 -42.35 -10.50 11.55
CA LEU A 142 -41.46 -9.36 11.36
C LEU A 142 -40.93 -8.86 12.71
N LEU A 143 -39.62 -8.70 12.82
CA LEU A 143 -38.96 -7.98 13.91
C LEU A 143 -38.39 -6.66 13.40
N GLU A 144 -38.46 -5.64 14.25
CA GLU A 144 -37.93 -4.31 13.97
C GLU A 144 -37.14 -3.76 15.16
N LEU A 145 -36.08 -3.01 14.87
CA LEU A 145 -35.29 -2.26 15.83
C LEU A 145 -34.91 -0.91 15.19
N ILE A 146 -35.39 0.18 15.77
CA ILE A 146 -35.05 1.53 15.33
C ILE A 146 -34.02 2.11 16.28
N GLY A 147 -32.92 2.62 15.72
CA GLY A 147 -31.91 3.27 16.52
C GLY A 147 -31.16 4.36 15.79
N ARG A 148 -30.48 5.19 16.58
CA ARG A 148 -29.73 6.36 16.13
C ARG A 148 -28.24 6.12 16.37
N THR A 149 -27.43 6.32 15.35
CA THR A 149 -25.97 6.19 15.44
C THR A 149 -25.38 7.30 16.30
N GLY A 150 -24.24 7.02 16.95
CA GLY A 150 -23.49 8.02 17.71
C GLY A 150 -22.96 9.16 16.84
N ALA A 151 -22.54 10.26 17.47
CA ALA A 151 -22.10 11.48 16.79
C ALA A 151 -20.85 11.31 15.90
N GLU A 152 -20.06 10.25 16.12
CA GLU A 152 -18.86 9.91 15.32
C GLU A 152 -18.92 8.48 14.74
N GLN A 153 -20.06 7.80 14.82
CA GLN A 153 -20.18 6.40 14.44
C GLN A 153 -20.33 6.25 12.91
N LEU A 154 -19.29 5.71 12.26
CA LEU A 154 -19.24 5.52 10.81
C LEU A 154 -19.52 4.08 10.35
N GLN A 155 -19.52 3.13 11.28
CA GLN A 155 -19.79 1.71 11.03
C GLN A 155 -20.51 1.11 12.24
N LEU A 156 -21.33 0.10 11.98
CA LEU A 156 -21.88 -0.77 13.01
C LEU A 156 -21.98 -2.21 12.51
N THR A 157 -21.96 -3.17 13.42
CA THR A 157 -22.12 -4.60 13.09
C THR A 157 -23.53 -5.03 13.47
N VAL A 158 -24.33 -5.38 12.47
CA VAL A 158 -25.67 -5.94 12.64
C VAL A 158 -25.61 -7.45 12.83
N ALA A 159 -26.61 -8.01 13.51
CA ALA A 159 -26.70 -9.44 13.74
C ALA A 159 -28.14 -9.96 13.76
N VAL A 160 -28.33 -11.17 13.22
CA VAL A 160 -29.48 -12.04 13.51
C VAL A 160 -29.02 -13.17 14.42
N ARG A 161 -29.73 -13.43 15.51
CA ARG A 161 -29.21 -14.32 16.57
C ARG A 161 -30.26 -15.03 17.41
N ILE A 162 -29.83 -16.11 18.07
CA ILE A 162 -30.50 -16.73 19.22
C ILE A 162 -29.62 -16.50 20.45
N GLY A 163 -30.22 -15.97 21.52
CA GLY A 163 -29.51 -15.54 22.72
C GLY A 163 -29.08 -14.07 22.66
N GLY A 164 -28.25 -13.66 23.61
CA GLY A 164 -27.72 -12.31 23.72
C GLY A 164 -26.65 -12.19 24.81
N TYR A 165 -26.02 -11.02 24.90
CA TYR A 165 -24.99 -10.76 25.90
C TYR A 165 -25.53 -10.97 27.33
N GLY A 166 -24.94 -11.89 28.09
CA GLY A 166 -25.38 -12.26 29.44
C GLY A 166 -26.65 -13.14 29.50
N SER A 167 -27.20 -13.55 28.35
CA SER A 167 -28.42 -14.35 28.26
C SER A 167 -28.33 -15.37 27.12
N LEU A 168 -27.66 -16.49 27.39
CA LEU A 168 -27.52 -17.61 26.45
C LEU A 168 -28.82 -18.42 26.33
N ASN A 169 -29.11 -18.94 25.14
CA ASN A 169 -30.30 -19.77 24.92
C ASN A 169 -30.04 -20.90 23.91
N SER A 170 -30.82 -21.96 23.99
CA SER A 170 -30.82 -23.05 23.01
C SER A 170 -32.16 -23.12 22.28
N GLY A 171 -32.14 -23.63 21.06
CA GLY A 171 -33.31 -23.63 20.20
C GLY A 171 -32.96 -23.47 18.73
N LYS A 172 -33.98 -23.33 17.90
CA LYS A 172 -33.89 -23.23 16.44
C LYS A 172 -34.78 -22.12 15.91
N ALA A 173 -34.20 -21.24 15.10
CA ALA A 173 -34.90 -20.17 14.41
C ALA A 173 -34.31 -19.93 13.02
N ASP A 174 -35.19 -19.56 12.10
CA ASP A 174 -34.89 -19.17 10.74
C ASP A 174 -35.04 -17.66 10.58
N PHE A 175 -34.21 -17.05 9.73
CA PHE A 175 -34.17 -15.61 9.47
C PHE A 175 -34.15 -15.33 7.96
N ASP A 176 -34.92 -14.35 7.51
CA ASP A 176 -35.03 -13.96 6.11
C ASP A 176 -35.38 -12.47 5.91
N ASP A 177 -35.12 -11.92 4.73
CA ASP A 177 -35.35 -10.53 4.29
C ASP A 177 -34.89 -9.49 5.33
N PHE A 178 -33.63 -9.64 5.80
CA PHE A 178 -33.01 -8.69 6.71
C PHE A 178 -32.65 -7.39 5.99
N ARG A 179 -33.13 -6.28 6.52
CA ARG A 179 -32.95 -4.95 5.96
C ARG A 179 -32.45 -3.96 7.00
N MET A 180 -31.58 -3.08 6.56
CA MET A 180 -31.22 -1.87 7.28
C MET A 180 -31.43 -0.67 6.38
N GLU A 181 -32.34 0.20 6.79
CA GLU A 181 -32.82 1.33 6.00
C GLU A 181 -32.65 2.63 6.80
N ARG A 182 -32.22 3.69 6.12
CA ARG A 182 -32.18 5.03 6.72
C ARG A 182 -33.62 5.56 6.87
N LEU A 183 -33.90 6.17 8.01
CA LEU A 183 -35.15 6.88 8.25
C LEU A 183 -34.90 8.39 8.38
N ASP A 184 -35.82 9.20 7.85
CA ASP A 184 -35.80 10.65 8.04
C ASP A 184 -36.34 11.03 9.43
N GLU A 185 -37.42 10.37 9.88
CA GLU A 185 -38.04 10.58 11.20
C GLU A 185 -38.46 9.24 11.83
N ALA A 186 -38.53 9.20 13.17
CA ALA A 186 -38.97 8.02 13.90
C ALA A 186 -40.50 7.86 13.82
N PRO A 187 -41.03 6.65 13.52
CA PRO A 187 -42.46 6.41 13.54
C PRO A 187 -43.07 6.70 14.91
N SER A 188 -44.27 7.29 14.92
CA SER A 188 -44.96 7.70 16.15
C SER A 188 -45.19 6.50 17.08
N GLY A 189 -44.68 6.59 18.31
CA GLY A 189 -44.85 5.55 19.34
C GLY A 189 -43.77 4.47 19.38
N VAL A 190 -42.73 4.54 18.56
CA VAL A 190 -41.60 3.58 18.58
C VAL A 190 -40.41 4.14 19.36
N SER A 191 -39.87 3.37 20.30
CA SER A 191 -38.67 3.75 21.07
C SER A 191 -37.41 3.69 20.21
N VAL A 192 -36.69 4.82 20.10
CA VAL A 192 -35.40 4.89 19.39
C VAL A 192 -34.26 4.53 20.34
N VAL A 193 -33.49 3.49 19.99
CA VAL A 193 -32.35 2.99 20.77
C VAL A 193 -31.06 3.69 20.33
N SER A 194 -30.13 3.96 21.25
CA SER A 194 -28.78 4.41 20.85
C SER A 194 -28.00 3.25 20.25
N PHE A 195 -27.44 3.44 19.05
CA PHE A 195 -26.50 2.49 18.45
C PHE A 195 -25.04 2.75 18.83
N ASP A 196 -24.79 3.73 19.69
CA ASP A 196 -23.47 4.00 20.26
C ASP A 196 -23.06 2.90 21.25
N PRO A 197 -21.88 2.26 21.12
CA PRO A 197 -21.47 1.17 22.00
C PRO A 197 -21.35 1.64 23.46
N VAL A 198 -21.98 0.93 24.38
CA VAL A 198 -21.89 1.27 25.81
C VAL A 198 -20.53 0.80 26.33
N VAL A 199 -19.64 1.74 26.68
CA VAL A 199 -18.41 1.43 27.42
C VAL A 199 -18.79 1.02 28.83
N ALA A 200 -18.84 -0.29 29.10
CA ALA A 200 -19.01 -0.79 30.46
C ALA A 200 -17.75 -0.47 31.29
N GLN A 201 -17.87 0.45 32.24
CA GLN A 201 -16.95 0.53 33.39
C GLN A 201 -17.27 -0.65 34.33
N GLY A 202 -16.29 -1.54 34.55
CA GLY A 202 -16.46 -2.68 35.46
C GLY A 202 -15.13 -3.34 35.83
N ASP A 203 -14.91 -3.46 37.13
CA ASP A 203 -13.71 -3.86 37.86
C ASP A 203 -13.07 -5.24 37.52
N GLY A 204 -11.74 -5.27 37.66
CA GLY A 204 -10.94 -6.33 38.30
C GLY A 204 -11.38 -7.79 38.17
N GLY A 205 -10.87 -8.49 37.15
CA GLY A 205 -10.89 -9.95 37.09
C GLY A 205 -10.32 -10.49 35.79
N THR A 206 -9.04 -10.87 35.79
CA THR A 206 -8.35 -11.49 34.65
C THR A 206 -8.96 -12.84 34.27
N VAL A 207 -9.67 -12.87 33.15
CA VAL A 207 -9.78 -14.03 32.26
C VAL A 207 -9.35 -13.54 30.87
N PRO A 208 -8.32 -14.11 30.22
CA PRO A 208 -7.89 -13.62 28.92
C PRO A 208 -9.00 -13.91 27.90
N GLY A 209 -9.60 -12.86 27.37
CA GLY A 209 -10.53 -12.97 26.25
C GLY A 209 -9.80 -13.32 24.94
N PRO A 210 -10.51 -13.84 23.91
CA PRO A 210 -9.91 -14.24 22.62
C PRO A 210 -9.21 -13.08 21.88
N SER A 211 -9.42 -11.84 22.31
CA SER A 211 -8.76 -10.64 21.79
C SER A 211 -7.27 -10.51 22.17
N GLU A 212 -6.77 -11.26 23.16
CA GLU A 212 -5.34 -11.24 23.52
C GLU A 212 -4.46 -12.18 22.67
N LEU A 213 -5.07 -12.99 21.79
CA LEU A 213 -4.38 -13.81 20.79
C LEU A 213 -4.48 -13.24 19.36
N ALA A 214 -5.00 -12.02 19.20
CA ALA A 214 -4.85 -11.23 17.97
C ALA A 214 -3.41 -10.72 17.84
N SER A 215 -2.51 -11.67 17.60
CA SER A 215 -1.28 -11.55 16.84
C SER A 215 -0.61 -10.17 16.86
N SER A 216 0.32 -9.98 17.79
CA SER A 216 1.53 -9.22 17.50
C SER A 216 2.36 -9.98 16.44
N HIS A 217 1.84 -10.09 15.22
CA HIS A 217 2.69 -10.45 14.09
C HIS A 217 3.46 -9.20 13.72
N ALA A 218 4.69 -9.11 14.24
CA ALA A 218 5.70 -8.17 13.78
C ALA A 218 5.63 -8.11 12.25
N GLY A 219 5.40 -6.91 11.71
CA GLY A 219 5.10 -6.69 10.31
C GLY A 219 6.01 -7.51 9.40
N TYR A 220 5.40 -8.31 8.54
CA TYR A 220 6.02 -9.16 7.52
C TYR A 220 6.96 -8.43 6.52
N SER A 221 7.27 -7.14 6.70
CA SER A 221 7.92 -6.30 5.68
C SER A 221 9.44 -6.17 5.84
N GLY A 222 9.97 -6.05 7.07
CA GLY A 222 11.37 -5.64 7.28
C GLY A 222 12.40 -6.65 6.79
N TRP A 223 12.30 -7.90 7.24
CA TRP A 223 13.25 -8.95 6.88
C TRP A 223 13.08 -9.43 5.43
N MET A 224 11.85 -9.41 4.88
CA MET A 224 11.57 -9.81 3.50
C MET A 224 12.18 -8.84 2.49
N VAL A 225 12.20 -7.54 2.77
CA VAL A 225 12.88 -6.54 1.92
C VAL A 225 14.40 -6.72 2.00
N PHE A 226 14.96 -6.91 3.20
CA PHE A 226 16.39 -7.20 3.35
C PHE A 226 16.79 -8.47 2.59
N TYR A 227 16.00 -9.54 2.73
CA TYR A 227 16.19 -10.81 2.03
C TYR A 227 16.08 -10.63 0.51
N GLY A 228 15.08 -9.87 0.04
CA GLY A 228 14.91 -9.55 -1.38
C GLY A 228 16.05 -8.72 -1.98
N LEU A 229 16.59 -7.75 -1.24
CA LEU A 229 17.75 -6.95 -1.65
C LEU A 229 19.04 -7.79 -1.68
N ALA A 230 19.27 -8.64 -0.67
CA ALA A 230 20.38 -9.57 -0.63
C ALA A 230 20.31 -10.58 -1.79
N TYR A 231 19.11 -11.08 -2.08
CA TYR A 231 18.83 -11.97 -3.20
C TYR A 231 19.07 -11.29 -4.57
N ALA A 232 18.63 -10.04 -4.73
CA ALA A 232 18.89 -9.26 -5.95
C ALA A 232 20.39 -8.98 -6.14
N ALA A 233 21.12 -8.69 -5.06
CA ALA A 233 22.58 -8.52 -5.10
C ALA A 233 23.29 -9.83 -5.50
N LEU A 234 22.84 -10.98 -4.97
CA LEU A 234 23.33 -12.31 -5.35
C LEU A 234 23.09 -12.58 -6.85
N GLY A 235 21.90 -12.26 -7.36
CA GLY A 235 21.56 -12.38 -8.77
C GLY A 235 22.41 -11.48 -9.68
N PHE A 236 22.63 -10.22 -9.29
CA PHE A 236 23.48 -9.29 -10.04
C PHE A 236 24.94 -9.76 -10.08
N TYR A 237 25.45 -10.23 -8.94
CA TYR A 237 26.78 -10.82 -8.86
C TYR A 237 26.92 -12.04 -9.80
N LEU A 238 25.90 -12.91 -9.85
CA LEU A 238 25.90 -14.06 -10.75
C LEU A 238 25.92 -13.67 -12.23
N ILE A 239 25.08 -12.71 -12.66
CA ILE A 239 25.09 -12.19 -14.04
C ILE A 239 26.49 -11.66 -14.41
N SER A 240 27.15 -10.96 -13.48
CA SER A 240 28.48 -10.38 -13.72
C SER A 240 29.55 -11.46 -14.00
N ARG A 241 29.40 -12.64 -13.40
CA ARG A 241 30.30 -13.79 -13.57
C ARG A 241 29.98 -14.61 -14.82
N PHE A 242 28.69 -14.84 -15.11
CA PHE A 242 28.25 -15.58 -16.31
C PHE A 242 28.50 -14.84 -17.63
N ARG A 243 28.81 -13.54 -17.59
CA ARG A 243 29.16 -12.69 -18.75
C ARG A 243 30.58 -12.89 -19.30
N ASN A 244 31.47 -13.56 -18.58
CA ASN A 244 32.83 -13.83 -19.06
C ASN A 244 32.86 -15.14 -19.86
N PRO A 245 33.10 -15.12 -21.19
CA PRO A 245 33.09 -16.34 -22.02
C PRO A 245 34.34 -17.23 -21.85
N LYS A 246 35.30 -16.85 -20.99
CA LYS A 246 36.61 -17.52 -20.83
C LYS A 246 36.65 -18.53 -19.67
N ALA A 247 35.59 -19.31 -19.44
CA ALA A 247 35.72 -20.48 -18.58
C ALA A 247 36.04 -21.68 -19.48
N ASN A 248 37.28 -22.18 -19.41
CA ASN A 248 37.71 -23.41 -20.07
C ASN A 248 36.73 -24.55 -19.73
N LEU A 249 35.88 -24.90 -20.68
CA LEU A 249 35.04 -26.09 -20.62
C LEU A 249 35.94 -27.30 -20.83
N SER A 250 36.54 -27.83 -19.76
CA SER A 250 37.06 -29.19 -19.78
C SER A 250 35.86 -30.14 -19.78
N ASP A 251 35.79 -31.07 -20.72
CA ASP A 251 34.72 -32.09 -20.83
C ASP A 251 34.59 -33.02 -19.60
N ARG A 252 35.45 -32.85 -18.58
CA ARG A 252 35.36 -33.56 -17.30
C ARG A 252 34.74 -32.67 -16.23
N MET A 253 33.70 -33.21 -15.57
CA MET A 253 33.20 -32.63 -14.32
C MET A 253 34.39 -32.40 -13.38
N PRO A 254 34.56 -31.19 -12.83
CA PRO A 254 35.68 -30.93 -11.95
C PRO A 254 35.59 -31.85 -10.72
N ALA A 255 36.70 -32.49 -10.35
CA ALA A 255 36.75 -33.38 -9.19
C ALA A 255 36.27 -32.63 -7.92
N LEU A 256 35.46 -33.31 -7.11
CA LEU A 256 35.03 -32.82 -5.80
C LEU A 256 36.20 -32.94 -4.82
N ASP A 257 37.02 -31.90 -4.72
CA ASP A 257 38.03 -31.82 -3.66
C ASP A 257 37.37 -31.65 -2.27
N LYS A 258 38.08 -32.03 -1.20
CA LYS A 258 37.57 -31.97 0.19
C LYS A 258 37.09 -30.56 0.57
N HIS A 259 37.74 -29.52 0.05
CA HIS A 259 37.41 -28.13 0.33
C HIS A 259 36.06 -27.73 -0.27
N ARG A 260 35.76 -28.14 -1.51
CA ARG A 260 34.47 -27.91 -2.17
C ARG A 260 33.34 -28.65 -1.48
N VAL A 261 33.56 -29.91 -1.09
CA VAL A 261 32.58 -30.67 -0.32
C VAL A 261 32.25 -29.92 0.98
N SER A 262 33.27 -29.42 1.67
CA SER A 262 33.08 -28.63 2.90
C SER A 262 32.26 -27.37 2.68
N ILE A 263 32.50 -26.62 1.59
CA ILE A 263 31.71 -25.43 1.23
C ILE A 263 30.25 -25.78 0.93
N ILE A 264 30.01 -26.84 0.14
CA ILE A 264 28.65 -27.28 -0.20
C ILE A 264 27.90 -27.69 1.07
N VAL A 265 28.54 -28.49 1.93
CA VAL A 265 27.96 -28.91 3.22
C VAL A 265 27.68 -27.70 4.10
N LEU A 266 28.59 -26.74 4.20
CA LEU A 266 28.39 -25.55 5.04
C LEU A 266 27.23 -24.68 4.54
N LEU A 267 27.11 -24.49 3.22
CA LEU A 267 26.06 -23.65 2.65
C LEU A 267 24.69 -24.31 2.63
N PHE A 268 24.60 -25.58 2.21
CA PHE A 268 23.34 -26.32 2.22
C PHE A 268 22.93 -26.70 3.66
N GLY A 269 23.89 -27.01 4.53
CA GLY A 269 23.66 -27.23 5.96
C GLY A 269 23.20 -25.94 6.66
N GLY A 270 23.81 -24.79 6.34
CA GLY A 270 23.34 -23.49 6.81
C GLY A 270 21.94 -23.15 6.30
N ALA A 271 21.64 -23.46 5.04
CA ALA A 271 20.30 -23.27 4.48
C ALA A 271 19.25 -24.20 5.10
N LEU A 272 19.62 -25.45 5.43
CA LEU A 272 18.76 -26.39 6.17
C LEU A 272 18.51 -25.88 7.59
N LEU A 273 19.57 -25.49 8.31
CA LEU A 273 19.47 -24.97 9.67
C LEU A 273 18.58 -23.74 9.73
N LEU A 274 18.75 -22.80 8.80
CA LEU A 274 17.90 -21.61 8.69
C LEU A 274 16.42 -22.00 8.52
N ARG A 275 16.13 -22.99 7.67
CA ARG A 275 14.74 -23.46 7.45
C ARG A 275 14.17 -24.14 8.69
N ILE A 276 14.93 -25.00 9.36
CA ILE A 276 14.48 -25.69 10.57
C ILE A 276 14.21 -24.69 11.71
N VAL A 277 15.08 -23.69 11.89
CA VAL A 277 14.90 -22.64 12.89
C VAL A 277 13.69 -21.76 12.59
N CYS A 278 13.44 -21.44 11.31
CA CYS A 278 12.31 -20.61 10.93
C CYS A 278 10.97 -21.36 10.85
N ALA A 279 10.97 -22.66 10.58
CA ALA A 279 9.78 -23.47 10.39
C ALA A 279 8.73 -23.39 11.53
N PRO A 280 9.11 -23.36 12.82
CA PRO A 280 8.14 -23.24 13.92
C PRO A 280 7.79 -21.79 14.29
N ILE A 281 8.50 -20.77 13.78
CA ILE A 281 8.23 -19.35 14.10
C ILE A 281 6.88 -18.92 13.54
N ILE A 282 6.50 -19.48 12.39
CA ILE A 282 5.19 -19.29 11.76
C ILE A 282 4.59 -20.68 11.59
N GLN A 283 3.47 -20.96 12.25
CA GLN A 283 2.83 -22.28 12.23
C GLN A 283 2.57 -22.77 10.81
N GLY A 284 2.10 -21.89 9.93
CA GLY A 284 1.87 -22.13 8.51
C GLY A 284 0.50 -21.60 8.09
N HIS A 285 0.03 -21.98 6.89
CA HIS A 285 -1.35 -21.71 6.52
C HIS A 285 -2.29 -22.50 7.46
N PRO A 286 -3.30 -21.86 8.09
CA PRO A 286 -4.09 -22.48 9.16
C PRO A 286 -4.81 -23.77 8.74
N ILE A 287 -5.25 -23.86 7.49
CA ILE A 287 -5.94 -25.04 6.95
C ILE A 287 -4.94 -26.13 6.56
N ASP A 288 -4.00 -25.81 5.65
CA ASP A 288 -3.10 -26.80 5.04
C ASP A 288 -2.26 -27.58 6.07
N ILE A 289 -1.75 -26.91 7.11
CA ILE A 289 -0.95 -27.58 8.14
C ILE A 289 -1.79 -28.58 8.93
N PHE A 290 -3.01 -28.19 9.28
CA PHE A 290 -3.93 -29.04 10.01
C PHE A 290 -4.33 -30.25 9.16
N ASP A 291 -4.66 -30.04 7.89
CA ASP A 291 -5.01 -31.11 6.96
C ASP A 291 -3.85 -32.11 6.80
N PHE A 292 -2.62 -31.64 6.59
CA PHE A 292 -1.46 -32.54 6.50
C PHE A 292 -1.19 -33.33 7.78
N MET A 293 -1.40 -32.72 8.95
CA MET A 293 -1.30 -33.42 10.23
C MET A 293 -2.37 -34.50 10.37
N ALA A 294 -3.63 -34.15 10.12
CA ALA A 294 -4.75 -35.07 10.18
C ALA A 294 -4.61 -36.23 9.19
N TRP A 295 -4.17 -35.95 7.96
CA TRP A 295 -3.93 -36.97 6.94
C TRP A 295 -2.74 -37.86 7.28
N ALA A 296 -1.68 -37.33 7.89
CA ALA A 296 -0.54 -38.13 8.34
C ALA A 296 -0.95 -39.12 9.44
N ASP A 297 -1.70 -38.65 10.44
CA ASP A 297 -2.21 -39.49 11.51
C ASP A 297 -3.15 -40.58 10.95
N ARG A 298 -4.10 -40.19 10.09
CA ARG A 298 -5.03 -41.14 9.47
C ARG A 298 -4.31 -42.17 8.63
N ALA A 299 -3.39 -41.75 7.75
CA ALA A 299 -2.67 -42.67 6.87
C ALA A 299 -1.95 -43.74 7.70
N TYR A 300 -1.33 -43.35 8.81
CA TYR A 300 -0.65 -44.27 9.70
C TYR A 300 -1.61 -45.22 10.43
N HIS A 301 -2.67 -44.70 11.05
CA HIS A 301 -3.59 -45.49 11.89
C HIS A 301 -4.51 -46.42 11.08
N GLU A 302 -5.04 -45.97 9.95
CA GLU A 302 -5.93 -46.75 9.08
C GLU A 302 -5.15 -47.59 8.03
N GLY A 303 -3.85 -47.34 7.92
CA GLY A 303 -3.01 -47.88 6.86
C GLY A 303 -3.28 -47.25 5.49
N LEU A 304 -2.36 -47.46 4.54
CA LEU A 304 -2.48 -46.90 3.18
C LEU A 304 -3.77 -47.33 2.47
N GLY A 305 -4.17 -48.61 2.62
CA GLY A 305 -5.39 -49.13 2.02
C GLY A 305 -6.68 -48.53 2.59
N GLY A 306 -6.68 -48.16 3.87
CA GLY A 306 -7.84 -47.61 4.58
C GLY A 306 -7.96 -46.08 4.51
N PHE A 307 -6.93 -45.37 4.04
CA PHE A 307 -6.87 -43.90 4.09
C PHE A 307 -8.09 -43.22 3.45
N TYR A 308 -8.49 -43.65 2.25
CA TYR A 308 -9.62 -43.09 1.51
C TYR A 308 -10.98 -43.74 1.86
N ASN A 309 -11.07 -44.57 2.90
CA ASN A 309 -12.34 -45.13 3.35
C ASN A 309 -13.14 -44.10 4.16
N GLY A 310 -14.46 -44.06 4.01
CA GLY A 310 -15.35 -43.13 4.73
C GLY A 310 -15.39 -41.72 4.13
N GLU A 311 -16.06 -40.80 4.82
CA GLU A 311 -16.16 -39.37 4.42
C GLU A 311 -14.93 -38.60 4.91
N VAL A 312 -13.83 -38.68 4.16
CA VAL A 312 -12.58 -37.96 4.44
C VAL A 312 -12.34 -36.94 3.36
N PHE A 313 -12.22 -35.68 3.75
CA PHE A 313 -11.73 -34.64 2.84
C PHE A 313 -10.23 -34.88 2.58
N ALA A 314 -9.87 -35.31 1.37
CA ALA A 314 -8.49 -35.50 0.93
C ALA A 314 -8.35 -35.12 -0.55
N ASP A 315 -7.84 -33.92 -0.82
CA ASP A 315 -7.66 -33.37 -2.17
C ASP A 315 -6.31 -33.72 -2.82
N TYR A 316 -5.60 -34.71 -2.28
CA TYR A 316 -4.34 -35.23 -2.80
C TYR A 316 -4.47 -36.65 -3.36
N PRO A 317 -3.70 -36.99 -4.42
CA PRO A 317 -3.59 -38.36 -4.90
C PRO A 317 -2.58 -39.20 -4.08
N PRO A 318 -2.54 -40.53 -4.30
CA PRO A 318 -1.86 -41.48 -3.43
C PRO A 318 -0.36 -41.26 -3.20
N GLY A 319 0.32 -40.64 -4.17
CA GLY A 319 1.78 -40.49 -4.14
C GLY A 319 2.29 -39.71 -2.93
N TYR A 320 1.58 -38.65 -2.51
CA TYR A 320 1.98 -37.90 -1.32
C TYR A 320 1.54 -38.56 -0.01
N ILE A 321 0.51 -39.41 -0.05
CA ILE A 321 0.04 -40.15 1.13
C ILE A 321 1.11 -41.10 1.67
N TYR A 322 2.00 -41.64 0.83
CA TYR A 322 3.18 -42.38 1.31
C TYR A 322 4.11 -41.54 2.18
N VAL A 323 4.29 -40.26 1.83
CA VAL A 323 5.10 -39.34 2.63
C VAL A 323 4.41 -39.11 3.96
N LEU A 324 3.12 -38.77 3.94
CA LEU A 324 2.32 -38.54 5.16
C LEU A 324 2.25 -39.78 6.06
N TYR A 325 2.14 -40.98 5.50
CA TYR A 325 2.22 -42.24 6.22
C TYR A 325 3.52 -42.38 7.01
N ALA A 326 4.66 -42.11 6.37
CA ALA A 326 5.96 -42.15 7.02
C ALA A 326 6.08 -41.09 8.13
N LEU A 327 5.52 -39.88 7.91
CA LEU A 327 5.51 -38.83 8.93
C LEU A 327 4.62 -39.20 10.12
N GLY A 328 3.43 -39.75 9.89
CA GLY A 328 2.52 -40.23 10.93
C GLY A 328 3.16 -41.36 11.75
N MET A 329 3.86 -42.28 11.10
CA MET A 329 4.64 -43.32 11.77
C MET A 329 5.75 -42.74 12.67
N ILE A 330 6.52 -41.77 12.17
CA ILE A 330 7.58 -41.11 12.95
C ILE A 330 6.98 -40.32 14.12
N LYS A 331 5.89 -39.58 13.87
CA LYS A 331 5.18 -38.79 14.88
C LYS A 331 4.65 -39.68 16.02
N SER A 332 4.02 -40.80 15.67
CA SER A 332 3.51 -41.78 16.63
C SER A 332 4.66 -42.47 17.40
N TRP A 333 5.73 -42.87 16.71
CA TRP A 333 6.90 -43.50 17.34
C TRP A 333 7.59 -42.58 18.37
N LEU A 334 7.62 -41.28 18.11
CA LEU A 334 8.22 -40.27 18.98
C LEU A 334 7.24 -39.68 20.02
N GLY A 335 5.96 -40.06 20.00
CA GLY A 335 4.93 -39.54 20.91
C GLY A 335 4.74 -38.02 20.82
N LEU A 336 4.83 -37.44 19.62
CA LEU A 336 4.78 -35.98 19.45
C LEU A 336 3.35 -35.43 19.53
N ASP A 337 3.16 -34.38 20.32
CA ASP A 337 1.92 -33.61 20.38
C ASP A 337 1.62 -32.95 19.01
N PRO A 338 0.37 -33.01 18.48
CA PRO A 338 -0.02 -32.37 17.22
C PRO A 338 0.33 -30.88 17.12
N ALA A 339 0.21 -30.11 18.20
CA ALA A 339 0.48 -28.68 18.24
C ALA A 339 1.96 -28.33 18.51
N SER A 340 2.82 -29.31 18.75
CA SER A 340 4.22 -29.05 19.07
C SER A 340 5.02 -28.48 17.89
N SER A 341 5.99 -27.62 18.19
CA SER A 341 6.94 -27.10 17.20
C SER A 341 7.67 -28.21 16.43
N THR A 342 7.94 -29.34 17.08
CA THR A 342 8.58 -30.51 16.46
C THR A 342 7.66 -31.17 15.42
N SER A 343 6.36 -31.30 15.71
CA SER A 343 5.37 -31.80 14.74
C SER A 343 5.26 -30.87 13.51
N ILE A 344 5.26 -29.55 13.73
CA ILE A 344 5.25 -28.56 12.64
C ILE A 344 6.51 -28.70 11.77
N ILE A 345 7.70 -28.82 12.38
CA ILE A 345 8.94 -29.06 11.63
C ILE A 345 8.86 -30.36 10.85
N LEU A 346 8.36 -31.43 11.45
CA LEU A 346 8.24 -32.75 10.84
C LEU A 346 7.35 -32.73 9.58
N ILE A 347 6.20 -32.06 9.63
CA ILE A 347 5.28 -31.91 8.48
C ILE A 347 5.89 -31.09 7.34
N LYS A 348 6.64 -30.03 7.67
CA LYS A 348 7.31 -29.17 6.66
C LYS A 348 8.60 -29.79 6.11
N PHE A 349 9.14 -30.80 6.78
CA PHE A 349 10.45 -31.38 6.48
C PHE A 349 10.59 -31.94 5.05
N PRO A 350 9.62 -32.70 4.50
CA PRO A 350 9.74 -33.23 3.13
C PRO A 350 9.88 -32.12 2.09
N ALA A 351 9.14 -31.03 2.25
CA ALA A 351 9.20 -29.89 1.34
C ALA A 351 10.56 -29.19 1.41
N ILE A 352 11.07 -29.00 2.63
CA ILE A 352 12.41 -28.45 2.88
C ILE A 352 13.50 -29.30 2.24
N VAL A 353 13.43 -30.62 2.39
CA VAL A 353 14.39 -31.56 1.78
C VAL A 353 14.30 -31.53 0.26
N ALA A 354 13.09 -31.49 -0.29
CA ALA A 354 12.89 -31.43 -1.74
C ALA A 354 13.49 -30.16 -2.36
N ASP A 355 13.36 -29.00 -1.72
CA ASP A 355 14.04 -27.75 -2.13
C ASP A 355 15.56 -27.93 -2.18
N LEU A 356 16.16 -28.51 -1.14
CA LEU A 356 17.61 -28.71 -1.08
C LEU A 356 18.08 -29.71 -2.14
N LEU A 357 17.33 -30.78 -2.38
CA LEU A 357 17.63 -31.76 -3.44
C LEU A 357 17.51 -31.14 -4.83
N ALA A 358 16.49 -30.32 -5.09
CA ALA A 358 16.36 -29.57 -6.33
C ALA A 358 17.50 -28.54 -6.50
N GLY A 359 17.93 -27.89 -5.43
CA GLY A 359 19.13 -27.03 -5.40
C GLY A 359 20.41 -27.79 -5.75
N LEU A 360 20.63 -28.98 -5.17
CA LEU A 360 21.76 -29.86 -5.49
C LEU A 360 21.71 -30.36 -6.94
N PHE A 361 20.50 -30.62 -7.45
CA PHE A 361 20.30 -30.97 -8.85
C PHE A 361 20.67 -29.80 -9.78
N ILE A 362 20.22 -28.58 -9.47
CA ILE A 362 20.57 -27.36 -10.20
C ILE A 362 22.09 -27.10 -10.14
N TYR A 363 22.74 -27.34 -9.00
CA TYR A 363 24.20 -27.28 -8.88
C TYR A 363 24.88 -28.23 -9.88
N ARG A 364 24.49 -29.51 -9.89
CA ARG A 364 25.04 -30.51 -10.80
C ARG A 364 24.78 -30.18 -12.27
N LEU A 365 23.60 -29.63 -12.57
CA LEU A 365 23.25 -29.16 -13.91
C LEU A 365 24.16 -27.99 -14.33
N ALA A 366 24.31 -26.98 -13.47
CA ALA A 366 25.10 -25.79 -13.75
C ALA A 366 26.60 -26.09 -13.91
N LEU A 367 27.13 -27.10 -13.21
CA LEU A 367 28.52 -27.57 -13.38
C LEU A 367 28.85 -28.04 -14.81
N ARG A 368 27.83 -28.40 -15.61
CA ARG A 368 28.03 -28.77 -17.02
C ARG A 368 28.24 -27.56 -17.93
N HIS A 369 27.88 -26.36 -17.48
CA HIS A 369 27.85 -25.15 -18.30
C HIS A 369 28.66 -23.98 -17.72
N ALA A 370 29.10 -24.07 -16.47
CA ALA A 370 29.82 -23.02 -15.76
C ALA A 370 30.83 -23.59 -14.74
N ASP A 371 31.72 -22.74 -14.25
CA ASP A 371 32.68 -23.11 -13.20
C ASP A 371 31.97 -23.38 -11.85
N ALA A 372 32.67 -24.07 -10.94
CA ALA A 372 32.10 -24.50 -9.67
C ALA A 372 31.54 -23.38 -8.80
N ARG A 373 32.12 -22.17 -8.85
CA ARG A 373 31.61 -21.02 -8.08
C ARG A 373 30.30 -20.52 -8.68
N SER A 374 30.25 -20.37 -9.99
CA SER A 374 29.06 -19.98 -10.73
C SER A 374 27.92 -21.01 -10.59
N ALA A 375 28.24 -22.30 -10.61
CA ALA A 375 27.27 -23.36 -10.38
C ALA A 375 26.70 -23.33 -8.95
N LEU A 376 27.55 -23.10 -7.95
CA LEU A 376 27.13 -22.98 -6.55
C LEU A 376 26.22 -21.77 -6.34
N LEU A 377 26.55 -20.63 -6.96
CA LEU A 377 25.70 -19.44 -6.90
C LEU A 377 24.34 -19.66 -7.56
N ALA A 378 24.26 -20.39 -8.68
CA ALA A 378 23.00 -20.74 -9.30
C ALA A 378 22.13 -21.61 -8.38
N ALA A 379 22.75 -22.58 -7.68
CA ALA A 379 22.05 -23.38 -6.69
C ALA A 379 21.57 -22.56 -5.48
N LEU A 380 22.40 -21.63 -4.99
CA LEU A 380 22.01 -20.70 -3.93
C LEU A 380 20.87 -19.77 -4.35
N LEU A 381 20.81 -19.34 -5.61
CA LEU A 381 19.65 -18.58 -6.11
C LEU A 381 18.34 -19.37 -6.05
N TYR A 382 18.38 -20.70 -6.11
CA TYR A 382 17.16 -21.48 -5.91
C TYR A 382 16.88 -21.71 -4.43
N VAL A 383 17.88 -22.18 -3.68
CA VAL A 383 17.75 -22.51 -2.25
C VAL A 383 17.47 -21.27 -1.39
N LEU A 384 17.87 -20.08 -1.81
CA LEU A 384 17.57 -18.83 -1.12
C LEU A 384 16.50 -18.00 -1.86
N ASN A 385 15.74 -18.63 -2.76
CA ASN A 385 14.66 -17.93 -3.43
C ASN A 385 13.54 -17.61 -2.41
N PRO A 386 13.04 -16.37 -2.37
CA PRO A 386 12.05 -15.96 -1.38
C PRO A 386 10.72 -16.71 -1.52
N LEU A 387 10.26 -17.03 -2.74
CA LEU A 387 9.06 -17.84 -2.94
C LEU A 387 9.29 -19.28 -2.46
N VAL A 388 10.45 -19.86 -2.81
CA VAL A 388 10.79 -21.24 -2.43
C VAL A 388 10.85 -21.39 -0.92
N PHE A 389 11.48 -20.42 -0.23
CA PHE A 389 11.53 -20.39 1.22
C PHE A 389 10.15 -20.15 1.85
N LEU A 390 9.36 -19.23 1.30
CA LEU A 390 8.02 -18.91 1.78
C LEU A 390 7.10 -20.12 1.70
N ASP A 391 7.09 -20.84 0.59
CA ASP A 391 6.22 -22.00 0.35
C ASP A 391 6.54 -23.16 1.30
N SER A 392 7.79 -23.61 1.37
CA SER A 392 8.16 -24.79 2.16
C SER A 392 8.26 -24.54 3.66
N VAL A 393 8.71 -23.34 4.08
CA VAL A 393 9.00 -23.04 5.49
C VAL A 393 7.88 -22.26 6.16
N VAL A 394 7.46 -21.18 5.53
CA VAL A 394 6.56 -20.20 6.16
C VAL A 394 5.11 -20.59 5.98
N TRP A 395 4.72 -21.03 4.79
CA TRP A 395 3.40 -21.57 4.49
C TRP A 395 3.30 -23.03 4.94
N GLY A 396 4.31 -23.84 4.61
CA GLY A 396 4.39 -25.26 4.95
C GLY A 396 3.74 -26.18 3.93
N GLN A 397 3.82 -25.82 2.66
CA GLN A 397 3.20 -26.52 1.55
C GLN A 397 4.22 -27.41 0.81
N MET A 398 3.73 -28.41 0.07
CA MET A 398 4.54 -29.48 -0.54
C MET A 398 4.91 -29.28 -2.01
N ASP A 399 4.70 -28.09 -2.59
CA ASP A 399 4.91 -27.83 -4.02
C ASP A 399 6.33 -28.22 -4.49
N SER A 400 7.32 -28.10 -3.61
CA SER A 400 8.70 -28.52 -3.88
C SER A 400 8.87 -30.02 -4.16
N VAL A 401 8.04 -30.88 -3.56
CA VAL A 401 8.13 -32.34 -3.69
C VAL A 401 7.81 -32.77 -5.12
N PHE A 402 6.66 -32.36 -5.67
CA PHE A 402 6.33 -32.70 -7.05
C PHE A 402 7.22 -31.94 -8.05
N ALA A 403 7.64 -30.70 -7.72
CA ALA A 403 8.52 -29.92 -8.57
C ALA A 403 9.87 -30.61 -8.80
N LEU A 404 10.42 -31.29 -7.79
CA LEU A 404 11.63 -32.10 -7.92
C LEU A 404 11.47 -33.18 -9.00
N PHE A 405 10.36 -33.92 -9.00
CA PHE A 405 10.07 -34.93 -10.02
C PHE A 405 9.92 -34.32 -11.42
N ILE A 406 9.24 -33.18 -11.56
CA ILE A 406 9.10 -32.48 -12.84
C ILE A 406 10.46 -31.99 -13.36
N VAL A 407 11.32 -31.42 -12.50
CA VAL A 407 12.66 -30.97 -12.88
C VAL A 407 13.51 -32.13 -13.42
N ILE A 408 13.49 -33.29 -12.75
CA ILE A 408 14.22 -34.48 -13.18
C ILE A 408 13.59 -35.08 -14.44
N MET A 409 12.26 -35.05 -14.57
CA MET A 409 11.52 -35.49 -15.75
C MET A 409 11.86 -34.65 -16.99
N VAL A 410 11.83 -33.33 -16.88
CA VAL A 410 12.20 -32.39 -17.96
C VAL A 410 13.64 -32.60 -18.38
N TYR A 411 14.54 -32.77 -17.41
CA TYR A 411 15.93 -33.09 -17.71
C TYR A 411 16.10 -34.46 -18.39
N SER A 412 15.34 -35.48 -17.96
CA SER A 412 15.33 -36.82 -18.57
C SER A 412 14.88 -36.78 -20.03
N LEU A 413 13.83 -35.99 -20.34
CA LEU A 413 13.42 -35.73 -21.72
C LEU A 413 14.51 -35.04 -22.53
N HIS A 414 15.16 -34.06 -21.92
CA HIS A 414 16.25 -33.33 -22.56
C HIS A 414 17.42 -34.26 -22.92
N ILE A 415 17.84 -35.16 -22.02
CA ILE A 415 18.86 -36.19 -22.29
C ILE A 415 18.31 -37.40 -23.07
N LYS A 416 17.14 -37.25 -23.72
CA LYS A 416 16.56 -38.24 -24.65
C LYS A 416 16.11 -39.55 -24.01
N ARG A 417 15.84 -39.59 -22.70
CA ARG A 417 15.36 -40.78 -21.98
C ARG A 417 13.84 -40.73 -21.75
N LEU A 418 13.07 -41.00 -22.81
CA LEU A 418 11.61 -40.95 -22.77
C LEU A 418 10.97 -41.93 -21.75
N PRO A 419 11.42 -43.19 -21.59
CA PRO A 419 10.81 -44.10 -20.62
C PRO A 419 10.96 -43.65 -19.16
N THR A 420 12.17 -43.20 -18.78
CA THR A 420 12.42 -42.64 -17.45
C THR A 420 11.59 -41.39 -17.19
N ALA A 421 11.53 -40.48 -18.16
CA ALA A 421 10.69 -39.28 -18.06
C ALA A 421 9.20 -39.61 -17.88
N SER A 422 8.71 -40.67 -18.52
CA SER A 422 7.31 -41.09 -18.45
C SER A 422 6.96 -41.71 -17.09
N ALA A 423 7.86 -42.50 -16.50
CA ALA A 423 7.70 -42.97 -15.11
C ALA A 423 7.69 -41.81 -14.12
N LEU A 424 8.64 -40.87 -14.23
CA LEU A 424 8.73 -39.70 -13.35
C LEU A 424 7.49 -38.79 -13.48
N PHE A 425 6.99 -38.60 -14.71
CA PHE A 425 5.75 -37.87 -14.96
C PHE A 425 4.55 -38.54 -14.30
N MET A 426 4.43 -39.87 -14.41
CA MET A 426 3.33 -40.61 -13.77
C MET A 426 3.38 -40.48 -12.24
N ILE A 427 4.58 -40.60 -11.64
CA ILE A 427 4.75 -40.38 -10.21
C ILE A 427 4.36 -38.95 -9.83
N ALA A 428 4.79 -37.94 -10.60
CA ALA A 428 4.42 -36.55 -10.35
C ALA A 428 2.91 -36.29 -10.45
N VAL A 429 2.22 -36.93 -11.41
CA VAL A 429 0.75 -36.89 -11.53
C VAL A 429 0.09 -37.47 -10.27
N LEU A 430 0.60 -38.60 -9.78
CA LEU A 430 0.11 -39.26 -8.56
C LEU A 430 0.49 -38.54 -7.27
N ILE A 431 1.43 -37.60 -7.29
CA ILE A 431 1.74 -36.71 -6.17
C ILE A 431 0.84 -35.47 -6.21
N LYS A 432 0.66 -34.85 -7.39
CA LYS A 432 -0.15 -33.64 -7.55
C LYS A 432 -0.78 -33.58 -8.95
N PRO A 433 -2.12 -33.42 -9.08
CA PRO A 433 -2.80 -33.36 -10.38
C PRO A 433 -2.30 -32.24 -11.29
N GLN A 434 -1.78 -31.16 -10.69
CA GLN A 434 -1.15 -30.04 -11.38
C GLN A 434 -0.09 -30.48 -12.41
N SER A 435 0.58 -31.62 -12.21
CA SER A 435 1.57 -32.17 -13.12
C SER A 435 1.05 -32.47 -14.54
N PHE A 436 -0.27 -32.67 -14.72
CA PHE A 436 -0.86 -32.95 -16.04
C PHE A 436 -0.58 -31.87 -17.08
N MET A 437 -0.33 -30.63 -16.66
CA MET A 437 -0.01 -29.55 -17.58
C MET A 437 1.24 -29.83 -18.44
N PHE A 438 2.13 -30.72 -17.98
CA PHE A 438 3.36 -31.09 -18.68
C PHE A 438 3.22 -32.26 -19.66
N ALA A 439 2.03 -32.89 -19.77
CA ALA A 439 1.75 -33.95 -20.74
C ALA A 439 2.14 -33.60 -22.19
N PRO A 440 1.94 -32.36 -22.68
CA PRO A 440 2.35 -31.98 -24.03
C PRO A 440 3.86 -32.15 -24.30
N LEU A 441 4.72 -32.03 -23.28
CA LEU A 441 6.16 -32.22 -23.44
C LEU A 441 6.50 -33.68 -23.81
N LEU A 442 5.80 -34.65 -23.21
CA LEU A 442 5.96 -36.06 -23.53
C LEU A 442 5.50 -36.34 -24.96
N LEU A 443 4.32 -35.83 -25.32
CA LEU A 443 3.74 -35.99 -26.65
C LEU A 443 4.69 -35.49 -27.75
N PHE A 444 5.23 -34.28 -27.62
CA PHE A 444 6.17 -33.69 -28.59
C PHE A 444 7.60 -34.25 -28.49
N SER A 445 7.88 -35.15 -27.54
CA SER A 445 9.19 -35.81 -27.38
C SER A 445 9.22 -37.25 -27.92
N ILE A 446 8.09 -37.75 -28.44
CA ILE A 446 8.01 -39.07 -29.10
C ILE A 446 8.87 -39.11 -30.37
N ARG A 447 9.61 -40.20 -30.56
CA ARG A 447 10.52 -40.38 -31.72
C ARG A 447 10.40 -41.71 -32.44
N SER A 448 10.08 -42.79 -31.71
CA SER A 448 9.93 -44.12 -32.27
C SER A 448 8.88 -44.92 -31.52
N TRP A 449 8.18 -45.81 -32.20
CA TRP A 449 7.14 -46.65 -31.58
C TRP A 449 7.71 -47.56 -30.47
N LYS A 450 8.95 -48.05 -30.62
CA LYS A 450 9.62 -48.90 -29.62
C LYS A 450 9.89 -48.14 -28.32
N GLU A 451 10.39 -46.91 -28.42
CA GLU A 451 10.57 -46.05 -27.24
C GLU A 451 9.24 -45.66 -26.60
N THR A 452 8.21 -45.39 -27.41
CA THR A 452 6.85 -45.12 -26.92
C THR A 452 6.29 -46.32 -26.17
N ALA A 453 6.42 -47.54 -26.69
CA ALA A 453 5.96 -48.75 -26.00
C ALA A 453 6.66 -48.94 -24.65
N LYS A 454 7.99 -48.76 -24.60
CA LYS A 454 8.74 -48.79 -23.33
C LYS A 454 8.29 -47.70 -22.36
N ALA A 455 8.02 -46.50 -22.87
CA ALA A 455 7.53 -45.39 -22.06
C ALA A 455 6.15 -45.63 -21.46
N VAL A 456 5.24 -46.22 -22.23
CA VAL A 456 3.92 -46.66 -21.75
C VAL A 456 4.07 -47.72 -20.66
N VAL A 457 4.91 -48.74 -20.86
CA VAL A 457 5.16 -49.77 -19.84
C VAL A 457 5.72 -49.16 -18.56
N TYR A 458 6.70 -48.25 -18.65
CA TYR A 458 7.29 -47.59 -17.49
C TYR A 458 6.27 -46.73 -16.73
N ALA A 459 5.41 -46.00 -17.43
CA ALA A 459 4.34 -45.23 -16.83
C ALA A 459 3.29 -46.14 -16.17
N LEU A 460 2.89 -47.24 -16.82
CA LEU A 460 1.95 -48.21 -16.26
C LEU A 460 2.48 -48.90 -15.01
N VAL A 461 3.75 -49.32 -15.02
CA VAL A 461 4.40 -49.91 -13.83
C VAL A 461 4.43 -48.89 -12.69
N ALA A 462 4.82 -47.65 -12.95
CA ALA A 462 4.79 -46.59 -11.93
C ALA A 462 3.38 -46.35 -11.38
N PHE A 463 2.37 -46.33 -12.26
CA PHE A 463 0.97 -46.18 -11.87
C PHE A 463 0.49 -47.32 -10.97
N ILE A 464 0.70 -48.57 -11.38
CA ILE A 464 0.29 -49.76 -10.63
C ILE A 464 1.01 -49.79 -9.28
N VAL A 465 2.34 -49.63 -9.24
CA VAL A 465 3.12 -49.71 -8.00
C VAL A 465 2.64 -48.69 -6.96
N VAL A 466 2.38 -47.44 -7.38
CA VAL A 466 1.94 -46.38 -6.46
C VAL A 466 0.49 -46.58 -6.01
N THR A 467 -0.40 -47.00 -6.90
CA THR A 467 -1.84 -47.10 -6.61
C THR A 467 -2.26 -48.43 -5.97
N LEU A 468 -1.46 -49.50 -6.12
CA LEU A 468 -1.84 -50.86 -5.72
C LEU A 468 -2.31 -50.97 -4.27
N PRO A 469 -1.62 -50.41 -3.25
CA PRO A 469 -2.06 -50.57 -1.84
C PRO A 469 -3.44 -49.97 -1.56
N PHE A 470 -3.82 -48.91 -2.28
CA PHE A 470 -5.11 -48.22 -2.15
C PHE A 470 -6.20 -48.93 -2.97
N ALA A 471 -5.85 -49.35 -4.18
CA ALA A 471 -6.76 -50.05 -5.08
C ALA A 471 -7.22 -51.42 -4.55
N LEU A 472 -6.47 -52.05 -3.64
CA LEU A 472 -6.85 -53.30 -3.00
C LEU A 472 -8.15 -53.18 -2.17
N GLN A 473 -8.41 -52.03 -1.55
CA GLN A 473 -9.65 -51.79 -0.79
C GLN A 473 -10.70 -51.01 -1.60
N GLN A 474 -10.25 -50.03 -2.40
CA GLN A 474 -11.14 -49.11 -3.14
C GLN A 474 -11.58 -49.66 -4.51
N GLY A 475 -10.90 -50.69 -5.00
CA GLY A 475 -11.01 -51.19 -6.37
C GLY A 475 -10.12 -50.44 -7.38
N PRO A 476 -9.83 -51.06 -8.54
CA PRO A 476 -8.88 -50.51 -9.52
C PRO A 476 -9.37 -49.24 -10.23
N TRP A 477 -10.68 -49.00 -10.26
CA TRP A 477 -11.28 -47.87 -10.97
C TRP A 477 -11.50 -46.63 -10.10
N TRP A 478 -11.38 -46.74 -8.77
CA TRP A 478 -11.65 -45.65 -7.82
C TRP A 478 -10.82 -44.40 -8.14
N ILE A 479 -9.55 -44.59 -8.50
CA ILE A 479 -8.63 -43.48 -8.75
C ILE A 479 -9.14 -42.52 -9.83
N PHE A 480 -9.83 -43.02 -10.86
CA PHE A 480 -10.42 -42.16 -11.89
C PHE A 480 -11.57 -41.30 -11.35
N LYS A 481 -12.41 -41.87 -10.48
CA LYS A 481 -13.46 -41.12 -9.77
C LYS A 481 -12.86 -40.09 -8.82
N HIS A 482 -11.77 -40.45 -8.13
CA HIS A 482 -11.04 -39.56 -7.23
C HIS A 482 -10.47 -38.35 -7.96
N TYR A 483 -9.81 -38.55 -9.11
CA TYR A 483 -9.35 -37.43 -9.95
C TYR A 483 -10.49 -36.58 -10.50
N GLN A 484 -11.61 -37.18 -10.90
CA GLN A 484 -12.78 -36.44 -11.35
C GLN A 484 -13.34 -35.53 -10.24
N ALA A 485 -13.40 -36.03 -9.00
CA ALA A 485 -13.79 -35.23 -7.84
C ALA A 485 -12.78 -34.09 -7.57
N MET A 486 -11.47 -34.39 -7.55
CA MET A 486 -10.43 -33.37 -7.32
C MET A 486 -10.46 -32.22 -8.33
N PHE A 487 -10.70 -32.50 -9.62
CA PHE A 487 -10.82 -31.44 -10.62
C PHE A 487 -12.09 -30.60 -10.48
N GLY A 488 -13.11 -31.11 -9.80
CA GLY A 488 -14.37 -30.39 -9.53
C GLY A 488 -14.38 -29.57 -8.25
N MET A 489 -13.42 -29.75 -7.33
CA MET A 489 -13.46 -29.12 -5.99
C MET A 489 -13.27 -27.61 -5.95
N TYR A 490 -12.62 -27.04 -6.97
CA TYR A 490 -12.37 -25.59 -7.05
C TYR A 490 -13.00 -25.02 -8.32
N PRO A 491 -14.36 -24.91 -8.39
CA PRO A 491 -15.07 -24.47 -9.59
C PRO A 491 -14.98 -22.96 -9.80
N TYR A 492 -13.85 -22.33 -9.47
CA TYR A 492 -13.64 -20.89 -9.56
C TYR A 492 -12.75 -20.50 -10.74
N ALA A 493 -12.99 -19.34 -11.35
CA ALA A 493 -12.14 -18.77 -12.38
C ALA A 493 -10.71 -18.58 -11.87
N THR A 494 -10.54 -18.13 -10.63
CA THR A 494 -9.27 -18.20 -9.90
C THR A 494 -9.52 -18.18 -8.39
N PHE A 495 -8.64 -18.81 -7.61
CA PHE A 495 -8.71 -18.86 -6.16
C PHE A 495 -7.46 -18.18 -5.58
N ASN A 496 -7.50 -16.86 -5.51
CA ASN A 496 -6.38 -15.99 -5.16
C ASN A 496 -5.10 -16.14 -6.01
N ALA A 497 -5.12 -16.90 -7.12
CA ALA A 497 -4.04 -16.78 -8.09
C ALA A 497 -4.14 -15.42 -8.79
N PHE A 498 -3.13 -14.58 -8.57
CA PHE A 498 -3.00 -13.27 -9.21
C PHE A 498 -2.64 -13.45 -10.69
N ASN A 499 -3.65 -13.80 -11.48
CA ASN A 499 -3.56 -14.17 -12.89
C ASN A 499 -4.55 -13.35 -13.75
N GLY A 500 -4.75 -13.73 -15.00
CA GLY A 500 -5.65 -13.02 -15.92
C GLY A 500 -7.08 -12.91 -15.40
N TYR A 501 -7.59 -13.91 -14.68
CA TYR A 501 -8.96 -13.89 -14.14
C TYR A 501 -9.08 -12.95 -12.92
N ALA A 502 -8.08 -12.92 -12.04
CA ALA A 502 -8.05 -11.95 -10.95
C ALA A 502 -8.03 -10.50 -11.48
N LEU A 503 -7.29 -10.25 -12.56
CA LEU A 503 -7.26 -8.94 -13.24
C LEU A 503 -8.62 -8.53 -13.82
N LEU A 504 -9.44 -9.50 -14.22
CA LEU A 504 -10.81 -9.29 -14.70
C LEU A 504 -11.82 -9.12 -13.55
N GLY A 505 -11.38 -9.10 -12.30
CA GLY A 505 -12.27 -9.05 -11.13
C GLY A 505 -13.04 -10.35 -10.92
N ALA A 506 -12.47 -11.49 -11.34
CA ALA A 506 -13.08 -12.81 -11.22
C ALA A 506 -12.42 -13.70 -10.14
N ASN A 507 -11.86 -13.10 -9.09
CA ASN A 507 -11.37 -13.86 -7.93
C ASN A 507 -12.55 -14.44 -7.14
N GLY A 508 -12.55 -15.76 -6.89
CA GLY A 508 -13.64 -16.47 -6.22
C GLY A 508 -14.94 -16.56 -7.02
N VAL A 509 -14.92 -16.20 -8.31
CA VAL A 509 -16.11 -16.25 -9.18
C VAL A 509 -16.22 -17.63 -9.83
N GLU A 510 -17.42 -18.21 -9.88
CA GLU A 510 -17.64 -19.52 -10.49
C GLU A 510 -17.24 -19.59 -11.98
N THR A 511 -16.73 -20.76 -12.39
CA THR A 511 -16.34 -21.07 -13.78
C THR A 511 -17.52 -21.12 -14.75
N SER A 512 -18.75 -21.24 -14.23
CA SER A 512 -20.02 -21.19 -14.95
C SER A 512 -20.31 -19.79 -15.52
N ARG A 513 -19.76 -18.74 -14.89
CA ARG A 513 -19.99 -17.34 -15.30
C ARG A 513 -19.45 -17.09 -16.69
N LYS A 514 -20.25 -16.40 -17.50
CA LYS A 514 -19.93 -16.09 -18.90
C LYS A 514 -19.09 -14.82 -19.01
N TRP A 515 -18.03 -14.89 -19.80
CA TRP A 515 -17.26 -13.75 -20.28
C TRP A 515 -17.34 -13.75 -21.82
N TRP A 516 -17.87 -12.69 -22.39
CA TRP A 516 -18.16 -12.58 -23.85
C TRP A 516 -19.00 -13.76 -24.38
N GLY A 517 -20.02 -14.16 -23.62
CA GLY A 517 -20.95 -15.23 -24.00
C GLY A 517 -20.43 -16.66 -23.79
N ILE A 518 -19.16 -16.85 -23.45
CA ILE A 518 -18.54 -18.17 -23.19
C ILE A 518 -18.27 -18.31 -21.67
N PRO A 519 -18.69 -19.41 -21.00
CA PRO A 519 -18.30 -19.68 -19.61
C PRO A 519 -16.78 -19.66 -19.43
N PHE A 520 -16.27 -19.28 -18.26
CA PHE A 520 -14.82 -19.32 -17.98
C PHE A 520 -14.22 -20.72 -18.20
N ALA A 521 -14.96 -21.78 -17.90
CA ALA A 521 -14.55 -23.16 -18.24
C ALA A 521 -14.34 -23.38 -19.76
N GLY A 522 -15.11 -22.68 -20.61
CA GLY A 522 -14.92 -22.72 -22.07
C GLY A 522 -13.66 -21.97 -22.51
N TRP A 523 -13.36 -20.84 -21.88
CA TRP A 523 -12.10 -20.10 -22.12
C TRP A 523 -10.87 -20.91 -21.69
N ASP A 524 -10.97 -21.69 -20.60
CA ASP A 524 -9.91 -22.57 -20.12
C ASP A 524 -9.45 -23.55 -21.23
N ILE A 525 -10.41 -24.20 -21.90
CA ILE A 525 -10.14 -25.13 -23.00
C ILE A 525 -9.41 -24.42 -24.15
N LEU A 526 -9.86 -23.23 -24.54
CA LEU A 526 -9.23 -22.45 -25.60
C LEU A 526 -7.79 -22.06 -25.26
N PHE A 527 -7.53 -21.63 -24.03
CA PHE A 527 -6.18 -21.30 -23.58
C PHE A 527 -5.28 -22.54 -23.52
N ILE A 528 -5.77 -23.68 -23.03
CA ILE A 528 -5.01 -24.95 -23.03
C ILE A 528 -4.64 -25.33 -24.47
N LEU A 529 -5.58 -25.30 -25.41
CA LEU A 529 -5.30 -25.59 -26.83
C LEU A 529 -4.27 -24.61 -27.42
N ALA A 530 -4.36 -23.32 -27.10
CA ALA A 530 -3.39 -22.32 -27.53
C ALA A 530 -1.99 -22.56 -26.94
N ILE A 531 -1.89 -22.95 -25.66
CA ILE A 531 -0.62 -23.29 -25.00
C ILE A 531 0.00 -24.52 -25.66
N VAL A 532 -0.78 -25.59 -25.86
CA VAL A 532 -0.32 -26.81 -26.53
C VAL A 532 0.15 -26.51 -27.96
N GLY A 533 -0.61 -25.70 -28.71
CA GLY A 533 -0.25 -25.27 -30.05
C GLY A 533 1.05 -24.47 -30.09
N LEU A 534 1.21 -23.47 -29.21
CA LEU A 534 2.41 -22.64 -29.11
C LEU A 534 3.65 -23.48 -28.76
N VAL A 535 3.53 -24.37 -27.77
CA VAL A 535 4.61 -25.27 -27.36
C VAL A 535 4.94 -26.25 -28.47
N GLY A 536 3.94 -26.80 -29.16
CA GLY A 536 4.12 -27.67 -30.32
C GLY A 536 4.90 -26.97 -31.43
N VAL A 537 4.54 -25.73 -31.77
CA VAL A 537 5.27 -24.94 -32.78
C VAL A 537 6.73 -24.73 -32.35
N LEU A 538 6.99 -24.37 -31.09
CA LEU A 538 8.35 -24.20 -30.58
C LEU A 538 9.15 -25.51 -30.64
N MET A 539 8.56 -26.61 -30.17
CA MET A 539 9.20 -27.92 -30.10
C MET A 539 9.48 -28.52 -31.48
N LEU A 540 8.56 -28.38 -32.43
CA LEU A 540 8.66 -28.94 -33.77
C LEU A 540 9.54 -28.10 -34.70
N ARG A 541 9.48 -26.75 -34.61
CA ARG A 541 10.28 -25.88 -35.50
C ARG A 541 11.69 -25.66 -34.99
N SER A 542 11.92 -25.70 -33.69
CA SER A 542 13.26 -25.42 -33.15
C SER A 542 14.18 -26.63 -33.23
N ARG A 543 15.39 -26.41 -33.73
CA ARG A 543 16.51 -27.37 -33.67
C ARG A 543 17.55 -27.00 -32.62
N LYS A 544 17.33 -25.92 -31.85
CA LYS A 544 18.28 -25.45 -30.84
C LYS A 544 18.19 -26.28 -29.58
N ASP A 545 19.34 -26.42 -28.94
CA ASP A 545 19.46 -27.10 -27.66
C ASP A 545 18.79 -26.30 -26.53
N GLY A 546 18.27 -26.98 -25.50
CA GLY A 546 17.55 -26.35 -24.39
C GLY A 546 16.06 -26.06 -24.61
N LYS A 547 15.51 -26.34 -25.82
CA LYS A 547 14.09 -26.08 -26.15
C LYS A 547 13.08 -26.77 -25.23
N ILE A 548 13.38 -27.99 -24.76
CA ILE A 548 12.51 -28.77 -23.86
C ILE A 548 12.38 -28.09 -22.50
N ILE A 549 13.51 -27.60 -21.96
CA ILE A 549 13.56 -26.93 -20.65
C ILE A 549 12.78 -25.62 -20.73
N TYR A 550 12.98 -24.85 -21.82
CA TYR A 550 12.24 -23.62 -22.03
C TYR A 550 10.74 -23.86 -22.27
N ALA A 551 10.38 -24.91 -23.01
CA ALA A 551 8.99 -25.29 -23.24
C ALA A 551 8.29 -25.64 -21.92
N ALA A 552 8.96 -26.34 -21.01
CA ALA A 552 8.43 -26.61 -19.67
C ALA A 552 8.18 -25.32 -18.89
N PHE A 553 9.17 -24.41 -18.86
CA PHE A 553 8.99 -23.10 -18.23
C PHE A 553 7.82 -22.32 -18.86
N LEU A 554 7.71 -22.34 -20.20
CA LEU A 554 6.67 -21.65 -20.94
C LEU A 554 5.27 -22.20 -20.63
N ILE A 555 5.12 -23.52 -20.51
CA ILE A 555 3.87 -24.15 -20.05
C ILE A 555 3.51 -23.64 -18.67
N ALA A 556 4.45 -23.73 -17.71
CA ALA A 556 4.17 -23.36 -16.32
C ALA A 556 3.70 -21.90 -16.18
N VAL A 557 4.35 -20.96 -16.86
CA VAL A 557 3.99 -19.53 -16.77
C VAL A 557 2.69 -19.20 -17.49
N LEU A 558 2.40 -19.83 -18.64
CA LEU A 558 1.16 -19.59 -19.37
C LEU A 558 -0.05 -20.22 -18.68
N VAL A 559 0.11 -21.43 -18.13
CA VAL A 559 -0.94 -22.08 -17.36
C VAL A 559 -1.27 -21.24 -16.13
N PHE A 560 -0.26 -20.80 -15.37
CA PHE A 560 -0.50 -19.94 -14.21
C PHE A 560 -1.25 -18.65 -14.57
N ALA A 561 -0.93 -18.04 -15.72
CA ALA A 561 -1.55 -16.79 -16.14
C ALA A 561 -2.99 -16.94 -16.68
N PHE A 562 -3.34 -18.07 -17.30
CA PHE A 562 -4.55 -18.19 -18.12
C PHE A 562 -5.41 -19.43 -17.87
N LYS A 563 -5.03 -20.35 -16.98
CA LYS A 563 -5.87 -21.51 -16.61
C LYS A 563 -6.80 -21.14 -15.45
N THR A 564 -8.03 -21.63 -15.48
CA THR A 564 -8.99 -21.52 -14.36
C THR A 564 -8.67 -22.49 -13.23
N GLY A 565 -9.29 -22.30 -12.05
CA GLY A 565 -9.17 -23.23 -10.91
C GLY A 565 -7.75 -23.31 -10.36
N LEU A 566 -7.05 -22.18 -10.29
CA LEU A 566 -5.67 -22.08 -9.79
C LEU A 566 -5.58 -21.36 -8.46
N HIS A 567 -4.65 -21.81 -7.62
CA HIS A 567 -4.26 -21.15 -6.38
C HIS A 567 -2.96 -20.36 -6.54
N GLU A 568 -2.75 -19.39 -5.66
CA GLU A 568 -1.59 -18.50 -5.61
C GLU A 568 -0.23 -19.20 -5.70
N ARG A 569 -0.12 -20.37 -5.07
CA ARG A 569 1.10 -21.19 -5.01
C ARG A 569 1.43 -21.95 -6.28
N TYR A 570 0.48 -22.08 -7.22
CA TYR A 570 0.69 -22.85 -8.45
C TYR A 570 1.79 -22.23 -9.35
N GLY A 571 2.15 -20.97 -9.09
CA GLY A 571 3.29 -20.29 -9.72
C GLY A 571 4.66 -20.83 -9.31
N TYR A 572 4.79 -21.62 -8.23
CA TYR A 572 6.05 -22.16 -7.71
C TYR A 572 6.91 -22.84 -8.81
N MET A 573 6.29 -23.67 -9.66
CA MET A 573 7.00 -24.45 -10.69
C MET A 573 7.74 -23.59 -11.72
N THR A 574 7.34 -22.34 -11.88
CA THR A 574 8.01 -21.40 -12.80
C THR A 574 9.45 -21.10 -12.36
N ILE A 575 9.76 -21.17 -11.06
CA ILE A 575 11.07 -20.79 -10.50
C ILE A 575 12.18 -21.74 -10.93
N PRO A 576 12.14 -23.05 -10.62
CA PRO A 576 13.22 -23.96 -11.00
C PRO A 576 13.33 -24.07 -12.53
N LEU A 577 12.21 -24.07 -13.26
CA LEU A 577 12.23 -24.19 -14.73
C LEU A 577 12.81 -22.96 -15.43
N ALA A 578 12.51 -21.75 -14.93
CA ALA A 578 13.10 -20.52 -15.46
C ALA A 578 14.61 -20.47 -15.23
N LEU A 579 15.06 -20.88 -14.04
CA LEU A 579 16.48 -20.91 -13.70
C LEU A 579 17.24 -21.95 -14.53
N MET A 580 16.71 -23.17 -14.66
CA MET A 580 17.26 -24.21 -15.55
C MET A 580 17.32 -23.72 -17.01
N SER A 581 16.27 -23.05 -17.48
CA SER A 581 16.22 -22.47 -18.82
C SER A 581 17.34 -21.45 -19.01
N TRP A 582 17.56 -20.57 -18.04
CA TRP A 582 18.64 -19.59 -18.10
C TRP A 582 20.04 -20.23 -18.05
N ILE A 583 20.26 -21.23 -17.19
CA ILE A 583 21.54 -21.96 -17.12
C ILE A 583 21.90 -22.54 -18.50
N TRP A 584 20.90 -23.07 -19.21
CA TRP A 584 21.10 -23.68 -20.53
C TRP A 584 21.25 -22.64 -21.65
N ILE A 585 20.35 -21.66 -21.71
CA ILE A 585 20.27 -20.71 -22.82
C ILE A 585 21.28 -19.57 -22.69
N ARG A 586 21.57 -19.16 -21.45
CA ARG A 586 22.46 -18.05 -21.07
C ARG A 586 22.03 -16.68 -21.62
N ASP A 587 20.75 -16.51 -21.94
CA ASP A 587 20.19 -15.22 -22.35
C ASP A 587 19.72 -14.42 -21.13
N VAL A 588 20.20 -13.18 -21.00
CA VAL A 588 19.88 -12.28 -19.88
C VAL A 588 18.39 -12.00 -19.74
N ARG A 589 17.63 -12.09 -20.83
CA ARG A 589 16.17 -11.89 -20.82
C ARG A 589 15.46 -13.07 -20.15
N VAL A 590 15.99 -14.28 -20.26
CA VAL A 590 15.47 -15.46 -19.54
C VAL A 590 15.76 -15.36 -18.05
N PHE A 591 16.91 -14.79 -17.67
CA PHE A 591 17.16 -14.45 -16.26
C PHE A 591 16.22 -13.35 -15.75
N GLY A 592 15.93 -12.34 -16.58
CA GLY A 592 14.92 -11.33 -16.28
C GLY A 592 13.54 -11.93 -16.04
N LEU A 593 13.15 -12.94 -16.83
CA LEU A 593 11.92 -13.72 -16.59
C LEU A 593 11.95 -14.45 -15.26
N PHE A 594 13.05 -15.15 -14.93
CA PHE A 594 13.24 -15.81 -13.62
C PHE A 594 13.06 -14.84 -12.44
N LEU A 595 13.68 -13.66 -12.50
CA LEU A 595 13.50 -12.63 -11.46
C LEU A 595 12.05 -12.12 -11.41
N GLY A 596 11.45 -11.88 -12.58
CA GLY A 596 10.07 -11.43 -12.68
C GLY A 596 9.11 -12.40 -12.02
N VAL A 597 9.15 -13.68 -12.40
CA VAL A 597 8.26 -14.71 -11.83
C VAL A 597 8.57 -14.98 -10.35
N THR A 598 9.82 -14.83 -9.91
CA THR A 598 10.17 -14.88 -8.48
C THR A 598 9.43 -13.80 -7.70
N LEU A 599 9.51 -12.55 -8.16
CA LEU A 599 8.93 -11.41 -7.45
C LEU A 599 7.41 -11.44 -7.45
N THR A 600 6.78 -11.70 -8.60
CA THR A 600 5.32 -11.68 -8.71
C THR A 600 4.67 -12.85 -7.99
N ASN A 601 5.22 -14.05 -8.08
CA ASN A 601 4.66 -15.21 -7.38
C ASN A 601 4.94 -15.15 -5.87
N PHE A 602 6.11 -14.65 -5.45
CA PHE A 602 6.37 -14.36 -4.04
C PHE A 602 5.36 -13.34 -3.49
N ALA A 603 5.15 -12.23 -4.20
CA ALA A 603 4.17 -11.21 -3.79
C ALA A 603 2.76 -11.77 -3.68
N ASN A 604 2.36 -12.65 -4.62
CA ASN A 604 1.08 -13.32 -4.58
C ASN A 604 0.94 -14.19 -3.31
N VAL A 605 1.82 -15.18 -3.15
CA VAL A 605 1.76 -16.13 -2.02
C VAL A 605 1.91 -15.41 -0.67
N ALA A 606 2.81 -14.44 -0.54
CA ALA A 606 3.00 -13.71 0.71
C ALA A 606 1.76 -12.90 1.11
N TYR A 607 1.10 -12.28 0.12
CA TYR A 607 -0.08 -11.46 0.36
C TYR A 607 -1.29 -12.31 0.73
N VAL A 608 -1.50 -13.44 0.06
CA VAL A 608 -2.57 -14.39 0.40
C VAL A 608 -2.34 -15.00 1.78
N LEU A 609 -1.11 -15.42 2.10
CA LEU A 609 -0.82 -15.96 3.43
C LEU A 609 -1.13 -14.96 4.54
N LYS A 610 -0.79 -13.67 4.33
CA LYS A 610 -1.12 -12.62 5.30
C LYS A 610 -2.63 -12.53 5.57
N TYR A 611 -3.46 -12.63 4.52
CA TYR A 611 -4.92 -12.60 4.63
C TYR A 611 -5.47 -13.89 5.26
N GLY A 612 -4.94 -15.06 4.87
CA GLY A 612 -5.32 -16.35 5.46
C GLY A 612 -5.01 -16.42 6.96
N LEU A 613 -3.88 -15.86 7.40
CA LEU A 613 -3.54 -15.76 8.82
C LEU A 613 -4.48 -14.84 9.62
N SER A 614 -5.14 -13.87 8.97
CA SER A 614 -6.21 -13.07 9.56
C SER A 614 -7.61 -13.64 9.29
N GLN A 615 -7.70 -14.94 8.95
CA GLN A 615 -8.94 -15.67 8.67
C GLN A 615 -9.78 -15.09 7.51
N ASN A 616 -9.15 -14.32 6.61
CA ASN A 616 -9.77 -13.80 5.39
C ASN A 616 -9.31 -14.62 4.18
N TYR A 617 -10.13 -15.55 3.72
CA TYR A 617 -9.72 -16.54 2.71
C TYR A 617 -9.78 -16.04 1.26
N PHE A 618 -10.54 -14.97 0.97
CA PHE A 618 -10.58 -14.37 -0.37
C PHE A 618 -10.13 -12.92 -0.34
N ILE A 619 -9.31 -12.55 -1.32
CA ILE A 619 -8.96 -11.16 -1.55
C ILE A 619 -10.08 -10.50 -2.36
N PRO A 620 -10.65 -9.36 -1.88
CA PRO A 620 -11.74 -8.69 -2.57
C PRO A 620 -11.40 -8.31 -4.01
N ASN A 621 -12.34 -8.53 -4.92
CA ASN A 621 -12.24 -8.04 -6.29
C ASN A 621 -12.10 -6.50 -6.29
N GLY A 622 -11.24 -5.97 -7.15
CA GLY A 622 -10.89 -4.54 -7.15
C GLY A 622 -9.72 -4.15 -6.23
N ASN A 623 -9.12 -5.12 -5.51
CA ASN A 623 -7.89 -4.90 -4.76
C ASN A 623 -6.72 -4.47 -5.69
N GLY A 624 -6.17 -3.28 -5.44
CA GLY A 624 -5.15 -2.68 -6.31
C GLY A 624 -3.84 -3.47 -6.36
N PHE A 625 -3.43 -4.11 -5.26
CA PHE A 625 -2.22 -4.91 -5.21
C PHE A 625 -2.37 -6.22 -6.01
N MET A 626 -3.49 -6.92 -5.83
CA MET A 626 -3.85 -8.11 -6.62
C MET A 626 -3.86 -7.78 -8.12
N ASN A 627 -4.47 -6.66 -8.53
CA ASN A 627 -4.52 -6.25 -9.93
C ASN A 627 -3.13 -5.94 -10.49
N LEU A 628 -2.28 -5.24 -9.73
CA LEU A 628 -0.91 -4.90 -10.15
C LEU A 628 -0.06 -6.16 -10.36
N VAL A 629 -0.09 -7.10 -9.41
CA VAL A 629 0.69 -8.34 -9.50
C VAL A 629 0.13 -9.26 -10.60
N SER A 630 -1.20 -9.33 -10.74
CA SER A 630 -1.88 -10.04 -11.84
C SER A 630 -1.45 -9.53 -13.21
N LEU A 631 -1.44 -8.21 -13.40
CA LEU A 631 -0.95 -7.58 -14.62
C LEU A 631 0.52 -7.94 -14.88
N GLY A 632 1.35 -7.95 -13.83
CA GLY A 632 2.74 -8.40 -13.91
C GLY A 632 2.88 -9.84 -14.41
N ASN A 633 2.10 -10.77 -13.87
CA ASN A 633 2.11 -12.18 -14.27
C ASN A 633 1.65 -12.39 -15.72
N VAL A 634 0.57 -11.72 -16.15
CA VAL A 634 0.09 -11.76 -17.54
C VAL A 634 1.14 -11.19 -18.50
N PHE A 635 1.79 -10.07 -18.13
CA PHE A 635 2.88 -9.49 -18.92
C PHE A 635 4.08 -10.45 -19.05
N LEU A 636 4.50 -11.07 -17.94
CA LEU A 636 5.61 -12.03 -17.95
C LEU A 636 5.32 -13.26 -18.81
N ALA A 637 4.08 -13.76 -18.78
CA ALA A 637 3.64 -14.88 -19.62
C ALA A 637 3.71 -14.53 -21.11
N GLY A 638 3.18 -13.36 -21.51
CA GLY A 638 3.30 -12.86 -22.88
C GLY A 638 4.75 -12.60 -23.31
N TYR A 639 5.58 -12.08 -22.40
CA TYR A 639 7.00 -11.83 -22.65
C TYR A 639 7.81 -13.13 -22.79
N ALA A 640 7.47 -14.17 -22.02
CA ALA A 640 8.05 -15.51 -22.16
C ALA A 640 7.72 -16.12 -23.53
N ALA A 641 6.45 -16.07 -23.96
CA ALA A 641 6.09 -16.54 -25.30
C ALA A 641 6.89 -15.83 -26.40
N TRP A 642 7.04 -14.51 -26.29
CA TRP A 642 7.82 -13.72 -27.25
C TRP A 642 9.32 -14.06 -27.26
N ILE A 643 9.93 -14.23 -26.09
CA ILE A 643 11.33 -14.64 -25.98
C ILE A 643 11.53 -16.04 -26.55
N GLY A 644 10.62 -16.96 -26.27
CA GLY A 644 10.62 -18.29 -26.87
C GLY A 644 10.64 -18.24 -28.39
N TYR A 645 9.79 -17.40 -28.98
CA TYR A 645 9.77 -17.17 -30.43
C TYR A 645 11.10 -16.60 -30.96
N GLU A 646 11.64 -15.54 -30.35
CA GLU A 646 12.90 -14.92 -30.77
C GLU A 646 14.10 -15.88 -30.64
N LEU A 647 14.14 -16.68 -29.57
CA LEU A 647 15.25 -17.58 -29.30
C LEU A 647 15.18 -18.84 -30.15
N PHE A 648 14.02 -19.47 -30.28
CA PHE A 648 13.91 -20.82 -30.80
C PHE A 648 13.34 -20.92 -32.21
N ILE A 649 12.58 -19.92 -32.67
CA ILE A 649 11.86 -19.97 -33.95
C ILE A 649 12.42 -18.97 -34.97
N LYS A 650 12.64 -17.71 -34.57
CA LYS A 650 13.09 -16.66 -35.48
C LYS A 650 14.50 -16.95 -35.99
N LYS A 651 14.69 -16.94 -37.31
CA LYS A 651 16.03 -17.05 -37.92
C LYS A 651 16.88 -15.85 -37.48
N PRO A 652 18.13 -16.05 -37.02
CA PRO A 652 19.00 -14.95 -36.66
C PRO A 652 19.13 -14.02 -37.87
N SER A 653 18.93 -12.71 -37.67
CA SER A 653 19.15 -11.76 -38.75
C SER A 653 20.62 -11.82 -39.15
N SER A 654 20.90 -12.06 -40.43
CA SER A 654 22.24 -12.08 -41.05
C SER A 654 22.98 -10.75 -41.00
N LYS A 655 22.50 -9.75 -40.25
CA LYS A 655 23.28 -8.54 -40.02
C LYS A 655 24.39 -8.90 -39.04
N PRO A 656 25.67 -8.86 -39.46
CA PRO A 656 26.77 -9.08 -38.53
C PRO A 656 26.57 -8.10 -37.39
N ILE A 657 26.59 -8.62 -36.16
CA ILE A 657 26.71 -7.77 -34.98
C ILE A 657 28.03 -7.05 -35.18
N GLN A 658 27.97 -5.78 -35.59
CA GLN A 658 29.14 -4.91 -35.54
C GLN A 658 29.66 -5.05 -34.11
N SER A 659 30.84 -5.64 -33.98
CA SER A 659 31.58 -5.58 -32.73
C SER A 659 31.63 -4.11 -32.38
N ILE A 660 30.92 -3.72 -31.33
CA ILE A 660 31.09 -2.40 -30.74
C ILE A 660 32.48 -2.46 -30.11
N LYS A 661 33.50 -2.21 -30.93
CA LYS A 661 34.78 -1.72 -30.43
C LYS A 661 34.38 -0.54 -29.56
N PRO A 662 34.80 -0.47 -28.29
CA PRO A 662 34.58 0.72 -27.50
C PRO A 662 35.18 1.86 -28.32
N LYS A 663 34.33 2.77 -28.82
CA LYS A 663 34.83 4.05 -29.28
C LYS A 663 35.63 4.60 -28.11
N PRO A 664 36.90 5.01 -28.30
CA PRO A 664 37.56 5.79 -27.27
C PRO A 664 36.58 6.90 -26.91
N VAL A 665 36.28 7.03 -25.63
CA VAL A 665 35.47 8.14 -25.12
C VAL A 665 36.27 9.37 -25.48
N ALA A 666 36.00 9.95 -26.66
CA ALA A 666 36.53 11.23 -27.03
C ALA A 666 36.17 12.14 -25.86
N ALA A 667 37.19 12.68 -25.20
CA ALA A 667 37.04 13.53 -24.05
C ALA A 667 35.94 14.55 -24.37
N ALA A 668 34.80 14.42 -23.69
CA ALA A 668 33.71 15.36 -23.86
C ALA A 668 34.31 16.76 -23.72
N ALA A 669 34.12 17.57 -24.77
CA ALA A 669 34.56 18.96 -24.80
C ALA A 669 34.20 19.64 -23.47
N PRO A 670 35.06 20.52 -22.94
CA PRO A 670 34.82 21.15 -21.65
C PRO A 670 33.40 21.73 -21.63
N PRO A 671 32.62 21.50 -20.55
CA PRO A 671 31.28 22.08 -20.47
C PRO A 671 31.44 23.60 -20.60
N SER A 672 30.86 24.18 -21.65
CA SER A 672 30.71 25.62 -21.73
C SER A 672 29.97 26.07 -20.47
N ASN A 673 30.47 27.12 -19.81
CA ASN A 673 29.77 27.71 -18.67
C ASN A 673 28.33 28.00 -19.13
N VAL A 674 27.35 27.32 -18.53
CA VAL A 674 25.94 27.57 -18.82
C VAL A 674 25.62 28.97 -18.30
N THR A 675 25.61 29.96 -19.19
CA THR A 675 25.32 31.35 -18.87
C THR A 675 23.83 31.62 -19.02
N MET A 676 23.25 32.33 -18.06
CA MET A 676 21.88 32.85 -18.16
C MET A 676 21.87 34.01 -19.16
N THR A 677 21.05 33.89 -20.19
CA THR A 677 20.81 34.94 -21.18
C THR A 677 19.75 35.92 -20.67
N ARG A 678 19.63 37.10 -21.29
CA ARG A 678 18.53 38.04 -20.98
C ARG A 678 17.15 37.38 -21.11
N LYS A 679 16.97 36.50 -22.12
CA LYS A 679 15.72 35.75 -22.32
C LYS A 679 15.42 34.79 -21.15
N ASP A 680 16.46 34.20 -20.56
CA ASP A 680 16.29 33.34 -19.38
C ASP A 680 15.77 34.13 -18.19
N TYR A 681 16.35 35.31 -17.91
CA TYR A 681 15.88 36.19 -16.83
C TYR A 681 14.45 36.67 -17.07
N PHE A 682 14.10 37.12 -18.27
CA PHE A 682 12.72 37.54 -18.58
C PHE A 682 11.71 36.40 -18.40
N ALA A 683 12.01 35.20 -18.92
CA ALA A 683 11.13 34.05 -18.77
C ALA A 683 10.98 33.63 -17.30
N MET A 684 12.09 33.53 -16.58
CA MET A 684 12.11 33.15 -15.18
C MET A 684 11.35 34.14 -14.30
N VAL A 685 11.60 35.46 -14.47
CA VAL A 685 10.89 36.51 -13.73
C VAL A 685 9.40 36.52 -14.10
N GLY A 686 9.05 36.42 -15.38
CA GLY A 686 7.66 36.40 -15.82
C GLY A 686 6.85 35.23 -15.25
N ILE A 687 7.38 34.00 -15.32
CA ILE A 687 6.72 32.81 -14.77
C ILE A 687 6.61 32.92 -13.25
N THR A 688 7.68 33.34 -12.58
CA THR A 688 7.72 33.49 -11.11
C THR A 688 6.74 34.57 -10.66
N PHE A 689 6.63 35.69 -11.38
CA PHE A 689 5.69 36.77 -11.09
C PHE A 689 4.23 36.30 -11.21
N VAL A 690 3.89 35.60 -12.30
CA VAL A 690 2.54 35.03 -12.48
C VAL A 690 2.21 34.06 -11.35
N TYR A 691 3.12 33.13 -11.03
CA TYR A 691 2.92 32.20 -9.93
C TYR A 691 2.79 32.92 -8.59
N ALA A 692 3.65 33.89 -8.30
CA ALA A 692 3.62 34.66 -7.07
C ALA A 692 2.30 35.43 -6.90
N ALA A 693 1.79 36.07 -7.97
CA ALA A 693 0.51 36.75 -7.93
C ALA A 693 -0.63 35.80 -7.56
N ILE A 694 -0.66 34.59 -8.15
CA ILE A 694 -1.67 33.56 -7.87
C ILE A 694 -1.49 32.99 -6.45
N ALA A 695 -0.26 32.69 -6.05
CA ALA A 695 0.07 32.08 -4.76
C ALA A 695 -0.17 33.01 -3.57
N LEU A 696 0.05 34.31 -3.73
CA LEU A 696 -0.20 35.33 -2.69
C LEU A 696 -1.66 35.79 -2.64
N PHE A 697 -2.44 35.58 -3.70
CA PHE A 697 -3.82 36.02 -3.74
C PHE A 697 -4.67 35.30 -2.68
N GLN A 698 -5.32 36.07 -1.80
CA GLN A 698 -6.16 35.56 -0.70
C GLN A 698 -5.43 34.56 0.22
N LEU A 699 -4.14 34.79 0.52
CA LEU A 699 -3.35 33.91 1.38
C LEU A 699 -3.91 33.82 2.82
N GLY A 700 -4.45 34.92 3.33
CA GLY A 700 -5.01 35.04 4.67
C GLY A 700 -5.32 36.49 5.02
N SER A 701 -6.07 36.70 6.10
CA SER A 701 -6.33 38.00 6.71
C SER A 701 -5.06 38.51 7.39
N THR A 702 -4.80 39.81 7.28
CA THR A 702 -3.79 40.53 8.07
C THR A 702 -4.34 41.01 9.42
N VAL A 703 -5.61 40.73 9.70
CA VAL A 703 -6.33 41.11 10.92
C VAL A 703 -6.73 39.83 11.66
N ALA A 704 -6.35 39.74 12.93
CA ALA A 704 -6.75 38.73 13.91
C ALA A 704 -6.54 39.31 15.32
N PRO A 705 -7.25 38.81 16.36
CA PRO A 705 -7.02 39.24 17.74
C PRO A 705 -5.55 39.11 18.15
N GLN A 706 -5.01 40.12 18.81
CA GLN A 706 -3.66 40.17 19.37
C GLN A 706 -3.66 40.27 20.90
N SER A 707 -4.78 40.72 21.50
CA SER A 707 -4.98 40.70 22.95
C SER A 707 -5.55 39.33 23.37
N PHE A 708 -5.24 38.88 24.58
CA PHE A 708 -5.77 37.60 25.10
C PHE A 708 -6.08 37.74 26.60
N TRP A 709 -7.35 37.58 26.97
CA TRP A 709 -7.78 37.53 28.36
C TRP A 709 -7.61 36.12 28.91
N LYS A 710 -6.90 35.98 30.02
CA LYS A 710 -6.70 34.71 30.72
C LYS A 710 -7.11 34.86 32.18
N ALA A 711 -8.26 34.30 32.53
CA ALA A 711 -8.76 34.32 33.90
C ALA A 711 -7.80 33.58 34.85
N GLY A 712 -7.47 34.24 35.97
CA GLY A 712 -6.59 33.69 37.00
C GLY A 712 -7.32 32.85 38.05
N THR A 713 -8.63 33.06 38.21
CA THR A 713 -9.47 32.34 39.19
C THR A 713 -10.84 32.00 38.62
N GLN A 714 -11.48 30.98 39.19
CA GLN A 714 -12.86 30.62 38.86
C GLN A 714 -13.80 31.77 39.28
N GLY A 715 -14.73 32.13 38.40
CA GLY A 715 -15.69 33.21 38.61
C GLY A 715 -15.20 34.60 38.19
N GLU A 716 -13.92 34.77 37.83
CA GLU A 716 -13.43 36.02 37.22
C GLU A 716 -14.21 36.29 35.91
N SER A 717 -14.68 37.52 35.73
CA SER A 717 -15.61 37.83 34.64
C SER A 717 -15.35 39.15 33.96
N ALA A 718 -15.66 39.21 32.66
CA ALA A 718 -15.70 40.43 31.86
C ALA A 718 -17.15 40.73 31.43
N ILE A 719 -17.55 42.00 31.43
CA ILE A 719 -18.91 42.44 31.10
C ILE A 719 -18.89 43.41 29.91
N ALA A 720 -19.76 43.15 28.93
CA ALA A 720 -20.07 44.04 27.81
C ALA A 720 -21.47 44.65 27.96
N ASP A 721 -21.61 45.93 27.65
CA ASP A 721 -22.88 46.68 27.59
C ASP A 721 -23.17 47.03 26.13
N PHE A 722 -24.36 46.68 25.65
CA PHE A 722 -24.80 47.00 24.29
C PHE A 722 -25.44 48.41 24.20
N GLY A 723 -25.62 49.09 25.32
CA GLY A 723 -26.29 50.39 25.43
C GLY A 723 -27.82 50.30 25.46
N ALA A 724 -28.40 49.34 24.74
CA ALA A 724 -29.83 49.01 24.73
C ALA A 724 -30.04 47.48 24.69
N ALA A 725 -31.27 47.03 24.92
CA ALA A 725 -31.62 45.61 24.80
C ALA A 725 -31.59 45.20 23.32
N GLU A 726 -30.67 44.29 22.98
CA GLU A 726 -30.42 43.83 21.62
C GLU A 726 -30.67 42.32 21.50
N GLN A 727 -31.13 41.90 20.32
CA GLN A 727 -31.34 40.48 20.04
C GLN A 727 -30.03 39.84 19.55
N VAL A 728 -29.57 38.80 20.23
CA VAL A 728 -28.41 37.99 19.84
C VAL A 728 -28.89 36.66 19.25
N LYS A 729 -28.30 36.26 18.12
CA LYS A 729 -28.59 35.01 17.39
C LYS A 729 -27.41 34.05 17.32
N SER A 730 -26.18 34.55 17.44
CA SER A 730 -25.00 33.71 17.54
C SER A 730 -23.85 34.44 18.21
N ILE A 731 -22.97 33.66 18.84
CA ILE A 731 -21.76 34.12 19.51
C ILE A 731 -20.57 33.61 18.71
N LEU A 732 -19.61 34.48 18.42
CA LEU A 732 -18.34 34.12 17.84
C LEU A 732 -17.24 34.35 18.84
N TRP A 733 -16.30 33.42 18.91
CA TRP A 733 -15.17 33.52 19.83
C TRP A 733 -13.89 33.07 19.14
N TYR A 734 -12.78 33.65 19.57
CA TYR A 734 -11.45 33.34 19.09
C TYR A 734 -10.61 32.71 20.21
N GLY A 735 -10.27 31.44 20.06
CA GLY A 735 -9.52 30.70 21.07
C GLY A 735 -8.03 31.04 21.06
N GLY A 736 -7.44 31.26 22.23
CA GLY A 736 -5.99 31.28 22.43
C GLY A 736 -5.49 29.95 23.03
N ILE A 737 -4.27 29.97 23.58
CA ILE A 737 -3.58 28.77 24.07
C ILE A 737 -4.10 28.38 25.47
N GLY A 738 -4.29 27.07 25.69
CA GLY A 738 -4.68 26.47 26.97
C GLY A 738 -6.07 25.82 26.93
N ASN A 739 -6.38 25.06 27.98
CA ASN A 739 -7.67 24.39 28.16
C ASN A 739 -8.47 25.07 29.27
N GLY A 740 -9.76 25.30 29.05
CA GLY A 740 -10.62 26.00 30.00
C GLY A 740 -12.00 26.26 29.42
N SER A 741 -12.89 26.82 30.23
CA SER A 741 -14.26 27.11 29.79
C SER A 741 -14.81 28.38 30.42
N PHE A 742 -15.65 29.07 29.64
CA PHE A 742 -16.30 30.31 30.05
C PHE A 742 -17.82 30.18 29.93
N GLN A 743 -18.54 30.60 30.97
CA GLN A 743 -19.98 30.73 30.95
C GLN A 743 -20.36 32.10 30.37
N VAL A 744 -21.20 32.11 29.35
CA VAL A 744 -21.86 33.32 28.87
C VAL A 744 -23.18 33.48 29.61
N GLU A 745 -23.39 34.65 30.21
CA GLU A 745 -24.59 35.02 30.97
C GLU A 745 -25.18 36.32 30.42
N GLN A 746 -26.50 36.43 30.43
CA GLN A 746 -27.25 37.60 29.98
C GLN A 746 -27.87 38.37 31.16
N SER A 747 -28.10 39.66 30.95
CA SER A 747 -28.83 40.52 31.87
C SER A 747 -29.47 41.73 31.14
N GLU A 748 -30.63 42.20 31.62
CA GLU A 748 -31.23 43.46 31.17
C GLU A 748 -30.85 44.65 32.06
N ASP A 749 -30.59 44.41 33.34
CA ASP A 749 -30.35 45.43 34.37
C ASP A 749 -28.90 45.52 34.85
N GLY A 750 -28.04 44.55 34.47
CA GLY A 750 -26.64 44.44 34.89
C GLY A 750 -26.45 43.85 36.29
N ILE A 751 -27.52 43.43 36.97
CA ILE A 751 -27.51 42.91 38.35
C ILE A 751 -27.97 41.44 38.37
N GLY A 752 -29.10 41.13 37.71
CA GLY A 752 -29.62 39.77 37.59
C GLY A 752 -29.02 39.05 36.38
N TRP A 753 -28.30 37.96 36.60
CA TRP A 753 -27.60 37.23 35.54
C TRP A 753 -28.23 35.85 35.28
N THR A 754 -28.46 35.53 34.00
CA THR A 754 -29.00 34.23 33.58
C THR A 754 -28.01 33.53 32.64
N PRO A 755 -27.62 32.27 32.91
CA PRO A 755 -26.75 31.51 32.01
C PRO A 755 -27.38 31.29 30.63
N VAL A 756 -26.58 31.46 29.56
CA VAL A 756 -26.99 31.22 28.16
C VAL A 756 -26.34 29.97 27.59
N THR A 757 -25.01 29.92 27.59
CA THR A 757 -24.23 28.82 27.02
C THR A 757 -22.82 28.80 27.60
N THR A 758 -22.16 27.65 27.53
CA THR A 758 -20.76 27.47 27.94
C THR A 758 -19.90 27.38 26.69
N VAL A 759 -18.78 28.08 26.70
CA VAL A 759 -17.78 28.08 25.63
C VAL A 759 -16.55 27.34 26.12
N ASP A 760 -16.27 26.19 25.50
CA ASP A 760 -15.10 25.36 25.82
C ASP A 760 -13.94 25.67 24.88
N LEU A 761 -12.81 26.05 25.46
CA LEU A 761 -11.55 26.26 24.75
C LEU A 761 -10.64 25.07 25.02
N ASN A 762 -10.14 24.49 23.95
CA ASN A 762 -9.15 23.43 24.03
C ASN A 762 -8.01 23.62 23.04
N ASP A 763 -6.92 22.92 23.29
CA ASP A 763 -5.69 22.92 22.48
C ASP A 763 -5.90 22.54 21.00
N GLY A 764 -7.05 21.96 20.64
CA GLY A 764 -7.46 21.65 19.26
C GLY A 764 -8.18 22.78 18.52
N SER A 765 -8.41 23.94 19.15
CA SER A 765 -9.18 25.06 18.59
C SER A 765 -8.48 26.42 18.67
N VAL A 766 -7.15 26.40 18.83
CA VAL A 766 -6.31 27.60 19.02
C VAL A 766 -6.20 28.42 17.74
N PHE A 767 -6.25 29.75 17.88
CA PHE A 767 -6.14 30.75 16.80
C PHE A 767 -7.17 30.55 15.68
N GLN A 768 -8.37 30.11 16.05
CA GLN A 768 -9.50 29.84 15.16
C GLN A 768 -10.76 30.56 15.66
N TRP A 769 -11.51 31.14 14.73
CA TRP A 769 -12.86 31.64 14.98
C TRP A 769 -13.84 30.49 15.00
N LYS A 770 -14.50 30.30 16.13
CA LYS A 770 -15.61 29.36 16.33
C LYS A 770 -16.91 30.13 16.49
N LYS A 771 -18.01 29.43 16.28
CA LYS A 771 -19.35 29.98 16.36
C LYS A 771 -20.24 29.03 17.16
N VAL A 772 -21.03 29.60 18.06
CA VAL A 772 -22.09 28.92 18.80
C VAL A 772 -23.40 29.61 18.48
N GLN A 773 -24.44 28.83 18.19
CA GLN A 773 -25.80 29.37 18.02
C GLN A 773 -26.39 29.66 19.40
N ALA A 774 -26.92 30.87 19.58
CA ALA A 774 -27.54 31.28 20.84
C ALA A 774 -28.60 32.33 20.54
N SER A 775 -29.85 32.12 20.97
CA SER A 775 -30.94 33.06 20.71
C SER A 775 -31.45 33.64 22.02
N PHE A 776 -31.12 34.91 22.28
CA PHE A 776 -31.51 35.59 23.51
C PHE A 776 -31.57 37.11 23.31
N THR A 777 -32.19 37.83 24.25
CA THR A 777 -32.28 39.29 24.25
C THR A 777 -31.62 39.80 25.52
N ALA A 778 -30.65 40.69 25.39
CA ALA A 778 -29.91 41.21 26.54
C ALA A 778 -29.44 42.64 26.27
N ARG A 779 -29.25 43.42 27.33
CA ARG A 779 -28.47 44.67 27.27
C ARG A 779 -27.04 44.45 27.70
N PHE A 780 -26.84 43.63 28.74
CA PHE A 780 -25.53 43.29 29.27
C PHE A 780 -25.24 41.81 29.06
N VAL A 781 -23.99 41.52 28.69
CA VAL A 781 -23.49 40.14 28.60
C VAL A 781 -22.24 40.01 29.45
N LYS A 782 -22.18 38.97 30.28
CA LYS A 782 -21.05 38.64 31.13
C LYS A 782 -20.45 37.32 30.69
N ILE A 783 -19.12 37.28 30.66
CA ILE A 783 -18.35 36.07 30.41
C ILE A 783 -17.60 35.77 31.69
N ALA A 784 -17.95 34.66 32.36
CA ALA A 784 -17.36 34.25 33.62
C ALA A 784 -16.55 32.96 33.44
N ALA A 785 -15.32 32.91 33.96
CA ALA A 785 -14.49 31.72 33.90
C ALA A 785 -15.07 30.61 34.79
N VAL A 786 -15.41 29.46 34.19
CA VAL A 786 -15.85 28.26 34.92
C VAL A 786 -14.64 27.41 35.27
N ASN A 787 -13.84 27.07 34.26
CA ASN A 787 -12.56 26.40 34.42
C ASN A 787 -11.45 27.34 33.90
N PRO A 788 -10.69 28.02 34.77
CA PRO A 788 -9.62 28.90 34.34
C PRO A 788 -8.46 28.09 33.73
N GLY A 789 -7.83 28.61 32.67
CA GLY A 789 -6.66 27.96 32.06
C GLY A 789 -6.44 28.28 30.60
N ALA A 790 -7.52 28.46 29.83
CA ALA A 790 -7.48 28.93 28.46
C ALA A 790 -7.44 30.46 28.39
N SER A 791 -6.74 30.97 27.38
CA SER A 791 -6.80 32.39 27.03
C SER A 791 -7.84 32.63 25.94
N LEU A 792 -8.75 33.58 26.14
CA LEU A 792 -9.73 34.02 25.15
C LEU A 792 -9.17 35.23 24.40
N GLY A 793 -9.12 35.17 23.07
CA GLY A 793 -8.62 36.28 22.26
C GLY A 793 -9.65 37.38 22.05
N GLU A 794 -10.86 37.02 21.61
CA GLU A 794 -11.92 38.00 21.35
C GLU A 794 -13.28 37.28 21.30
N ILE A 795 -14.36 37.97 21.62
CA ILE A 795 -15.73 37.46 21.48
C ILE A 795 -16.67 38.52 20.90
N GLY A 796 -17.44 38.14 19.89
CA GLY A 796 -18.40 39.00 19.22
C GLY A 796 -19.81 38.40 19.24
N PHE A 797 -20.81 39.28 19.33
CA PHE A 797 -22.22 38.89 19.34
C PHE A 797 -22.87 39.33 18.03
N ARG A 798 -23.56 38.41 17.35
CA ARG A 798 -24.31 38.75 16.12
C ARG A 798 -25.80 38.73 16.37
N GLY A 799 -26.49 39.77 15.94
CA GLY A 799 -27.94 39.87 15.99
C GLY A 799 -28.62 39.42 14.70
N THR A 800 -29.79 40.01 14.43
CA THR A 800 -30.59 39.74 13.23
C THR A 800 -29.77 40.05 11.96
N GLU A 801 -29.94 39.25 10.90
CA GLU A 801 -29.20 39.38 9.62
C GLU A 801 -27.67 39.18 9.69
N LYS A 802 -27.14 38.54 10.74
CA LYS A 802 -25.69 38.28 10.94
C LYS A 802 -24.85 39.56 11.15
N GLN A 803 -25.45 40.69 11.49
CA GLN A 803 -24.70 41.90 11.84
C GLN A 803 -24.12 41.80 13.25
N LEU A 804 -22.95 42.39 13.47
CA LEU A 804 -22.30 42.46 14.79
C LEU A 804 -23.06 43.48 15.67
N VAL A 805 -23.38 43.11 16.91
CA VAL A 805 -24.00 44.00 17.89
C VAL A 805 -22.91 44.94 18.43
N PRO A 806 -23.09 46.28 18.34
CA PRO A 806 -22.11 47.23 18.83
C PRO A 806 -22.08 47.27 20.37
N PHE A 807 -20.92 47.58 20.95
CA PHE A 807 -20.76 47.81 22.38
C PHE A 807 -20.80 49.31 22.67
N SER A 808 -21.35 49.69 23.83
CA SER A 808 -21.31 51.06 24.31
C SER A 808 -19.94 51.41 24.90
N ASP A 809 -19.63 52.71 24.96
CA ASP A 809 -18.41 53.23 25.58
C ASP A 809 -18.27 52.88 27.08
N SER A 810 -19.35 52.43 27.73
CA SER A 810 -19.38 51.95 29.12
C SER A 810 -18.89 50.51 29.30
N THR A 811 -18.59 49.79 28.22
CA THR A 811 -18.09 48.41 28.27
C THR A 811 -16.71 48.31 28.93
N SER A 812 -16.52 47.27 29.74
CA SER A 812 -15.22 46.97 30.38
C SER A 812 -14.11 46.86 29.33
N THR A 813 -12.96 47.49 29.56
CA THR A 813 -11.75 47.42 28.69
C THR A 813 -11.03 46.06 28.78
N SER A 814 -11.79 44.97 28.88
CA SER A 814 -11.23 43.62 28.96
C SER A 814 -10.65 43.23 27.60
N PRO A 815 -9.52 42.51 27.56
CA PRO A 815 -9.03 41.89 26.33
C PRO A 815 -10.01 40.88 25.71
N ALA A 816 -11.09 40.54 26.41
CA ALA A 816 -12.16 39.72 25.85
C ALA A 816 -13.06 40.47 24.84
N PHE A 817 -12.98 41.81 24.75
CA PHE A 817 -13.91 42.67 24.00
C PHE A 817 -13.26 43.85 23.27
N ASP A 818 -11.94 44.04 23.36
CA ASP A 818 -11.25 45.29 22.99
C ASP A 818 -10.91 45.44 21.49
N GLU A 819 -11.05 44.37 20.71
CA GLU A 819 -10.69 44.26 19.29
C GLU A 819 -11.89 43.84 18.40
N GLN A 820 -13.11 44.34 18.67
CA GLN A 820 -14.32 43.99 17.90
C GLN A 820 -14.20 44.15 16.37
N GLY A 821 -13.31 45.03 15.89
CA GLY A 821 -12.99 45.17 14.47
C GLY A 821 -12.32 43.93 13.83
N SER A 822 -11.83 43.00 14.64
CA SER A 822 -11.23 41.73 14.20
C SER A 822 -12.26 40.61 13.98
N VAL A 823 -13.48 40.75 14.51
CA VAL A 823 -14.53 39.73 14.41
C VAL A 823 -14.96 39.58 12.94
N PRO A 824 -14.76 38.41 12.31
CA PRO A 824 -15.03 38.24 10.89
C PRO A 824 -16.53 38.19 10.62
N LYS A 825 -16.95 38.46 9.38
CA LYS A 825 -18.34 38.24 8.92
C LYS A 825 -18.69 36.75 8.74
N LEU A 826 -17.71 35.92 8.39
CA LEU A 826 -17.83 34.48 8.21
C LEU A 826 -16.53 33.82 8.67
N SER A 827 -16.61 32.77 9.50
CA SER A 827 -15.41 31.97 9.82
C SER A 827 -14.95 31.24 8.56
N SER A 828 -13.65 31.31 8.25
CA SER A 828 -13.07 30.65 7.08
C SER A 828 -11.56 30.42 7.23
N PHE A 829 -10.98 29.69 6.27
CA PHE A 829 -9.52 29.54 6.17
C PHE A 829 -8.77 30.88 6.16
N LYS A 830 -9.39 31.99 5.77
CA LYS A 830 -8.76 33.31 5.71
C LYS A 830 -8.54 33.93 7.08
N ASN A 831 -9.34 33.59 8.09
CA ASN A 831 -9.29 34.21 9.42
C ASN A 831 -8.94 33.21 10.53
N SER A 832 -8.80 31.92 10.19
CA SER A 832 -8.63 30.85 11.16
C SER A 832 -7.56 29.85 10.74
N MET A 833 -6.95 29.18 11.71
CA MET A 833 -6.16 27.98 11.49
C MET A 833 -7.03 26.83 10.97
N TYR A 834 -6.42 25.96 10.17
CA TYR A 834 -7.00 24.71 9.70
C TYR A 834 -5.90 23.67 9.49
N PHE A 835 -6.26 22.39 9.51
CA PHE A 835 -5.33 21.27 9.32
C PHE A 835 -4.08 21.42 10.22
N ASP A 836 -2.89 21.11 9.70
CA ASP A 836 -1.63 21.08 10.47
C ASP A 836 -1.08 22.47 10.87
N GLU A 837 -1.79 23.57 10.59
CA GLU A 837 -1.37 24.91 11.08
C GLU A 837 -1.40 24.99 12.60
N ILE A 838 -2.32 24.26 13.24
CA ILE A 838 -2.42 24.19 14.71
C ILE A 838 -1.18 23.62 15.37
N TYR A 839 -0.39 22.84 14.64
CA TYR A 839 0.87 22.32 15.14
C TYR A 839 1.99 23.34 14.90
N HIS A 840 2.20 23.74 13.64
CA HIS A 840 3.40 24.46 13.26
C HIS A 840 3.33 25.97 13.50
N ALA A 841 2.22 26.62 13.14
CA ALA A 841 2.05 28.06 13.34
C ALA A 841 1.83 28.40 14.82
N ARG A 842 1.12 27.54 15.57
CA ARG A 842 1.06 27.64 17.03
C ARG A 842 2.44 27.55 17.66
N THR A 843 3.22 26.52 17.33
CA THR A 843 4.59 26.39 17.86
C THR A 843 5.47 27.56 17.46
N ALA A 844 5.23 28.15 16.29
CA ALA A 844 5.94 29.35 15.88
C ALA A 844 5.66 30.56 16.80
N TYR A 845 4.41 30.73 17.25
CA TYR A 845 4.04 31.72 18.26
C TYR A 845 4.66 31.39 19.63
N GLU A 846 4.59 30.13 20.06
CA GLU A 846 5.18 29.66 21.33
C GLU A 846 6.70 29.91 21.38
N ASN A 847 7.42 29.66 20.28
CA ASN A 847 8.84 29.97 20.16
C ASN A 847 9.17 31.46 20.36
N ILE A 848 8.33 32.36 19.82
CA ILE A 848 8.52 33.81 19.96
C ILE A 848 8.33 34.24 21.42
N HIS A 849 7.37 33.62 22.10
CA HIS A 849 7.00 33.93 23.49
C HIS A 849 7.75 33.10 24.54
N ARG A 850 8.70 32.25 24.11
CA ARG A 850 9.49 31.34 24.97
C ARG A 850 8.60 30.40 25.79
N MET A 851 7.53 29.90 25.17
CA MET A 851 6.62 28.92 25.72
C MET A 851 7.04 27.49 25.32
N GLU A 852 6.52 26.50 26.03
CA GLU A 852 6.71 25.10 25.65
C GLU A 852 6.19 24.83 24.24
N PRO A 853 6.98 24.18 23.36
CA PRO A 853 6.56 23.90 22.00
C PRO A 853 5.49 22.81 21.98
N TYR A 854 4.34 23.09 21.37
CA TYR A 854 3.27 22.11 21.19
C TYR A 854 3.64 21.01 20.19
N GLU A 855 4.20 21.39 19.04
CA GLU A 855 4.66 20.42 18.04
C GLU A 855 6.10 20.02 18.34
N THR A 856 6.25 18.74 18.64
CA THR A 856 7.50 18.15 19.09
C THR A 856 8.04 17.01 18.23
N THR A 857 7.28 16.58 17.22
CA THR A 857 7.60 15.41 16.40
C THR A 857 8.51 15.72 15.20
N HIS A 858 8.78 17.01 14.95
CA HIS A 858 9.67 17.46 13.87
C HIS A 858 10.79 18.42 14.33
N PRO A 859 11.96 18.39 13.65
CA PRO A 859 13.03 19.36 13.86
C PRO A 859 12.54 20.82 13.80
N PRO A 860 13.11 21.75 14.58
CA PRO A 860 12.52 23.08 14.77
C PRO A 860 12.59 24.05 13.59
N LEU A 861 13.55 23.92 12.66
CA LEU A 861 13.89 25.02 11.72
C LEU A 861 12.69 25.50 10.90
N GLY A 862 11.82 24.58 10.45
CA GLY A 862 10.62 24.98 9.70
C GLY A 862 9.68 25.89 10.51
N LYS A 863 9.54 25.61 11.81
CA LYS A 863 8.74 26.43 12.74
C LYS A 863 9.43 27.76 13.03
N VAL A 864 10.77 27.78 13.12
CA VAL A 864 11.56 29.02 13.25
C VAL A 864 11.40 29.92 12.02
N LEU A 865 11.33 29.35 10.82
CA LEU A 865 11.04 30.12 9.61
C LEU A 865 9.63 30.72 9.64
N ILE A 866 8.64 29.96 10.11
CA ILE A 866 7.26 30.46 10.32
C ILE A 866 7.25 31.57 11.39
N SER A 867 8.01 31.42 12.47
CA SER A 867 8.13 32.44 13.54
C SER A 867 8.61 33.77 12.99
N SER A 868 9.46 33.79 11.94
CA SER A 868 9.89 35.05 11.34
C SER A 868 8.75 35.79 10.62
N GLY A 869 7.84 35.05 9.98
CA GLY A 869 6.62 35.63 9.40
C GLY A 869 5.70 36.21 10.47
N VAL A 870 5.45 35.46 11.54
CA VAL A 870 4.63 35.89 12.69
C VAL A 870 5.25 37.11 13.39
N ALA A 871 6.56 37.12 13.63
CA ALA A 871 7.24 38.22 14.30
C ALA A 871 7.21 39.53 13.49
N LEU A 872 7.25 39.44 12.15
CA LEU A 872 7.26 40.62 11.28
C LEU A 872 5.86 41.16 10.96
N LEU A 873 4.84 40.29 10.94
CA LEU A 873 3.52 40.62 10.41
C LEU A 873 2.37 40.39 11.40
N GLY A 874 2.67 39.93 12.62
CA GLY A 874 1.70 39.61 13.66
C GLY A 874 1.18 38.17 13.61
N MET A 875 0.52 37.75 14.69
CA MET A 875 -0.12 36.43 14.78
C MET A 875 -1.47 36.46 14.05
N ASN A 876 -1.42 36.45 12.72
CA ASN A 876 -2.58 36.38 11.85
C ASN A 876 -2.34 35.44 10.65
N PRO A 877 -3.42 34.98 9.96
CA PRO A 877 -3.31 34.03 8.85
C PRO A 877 -2.34 34.40 7.75
N PHE A 878 -2.23 35.69 7.41
CA PHE A 878 -1.23 36.13 6.45
C PHE A 878 0.19 35.97 6.99
N GLY A 879 0.43 36.40 8.23
CA GLY A 879 1.73 36.38 8.90
C GLY A 879 2.33 34.98 9.04
N TRP A 880 1.54 33.97 9.44
CA TRP A 880 2.09 32.61 9.57
C TRP A 880 2.23 31.86 8.23
N ARG A 881 1.50 32.25 7.18
CA ARG A 881 1.59 31.60 5.84
C ARG A 881 2.63 32.20 4.91
N ILE A 882 3.05 33.46 5.13
CA ILE A 882 3.92 34.18 4.19
C ILE A 882 5.27 33.48 3.96
N ALA A 883 5.85 32.89 5.00
CA ALA A 883 7.17 32.25 4.89
C ALA A 883 7.10 31.03 3.97
N GLY A 884 6.08 30.18 4.14
CA GLY A 884 5.85 29.01 3.30
C GLY A 884 5.68 29.38 1.83
N VAL A 885 4.86 30.40 1.54
CA VAL A 885 4.52 30.75 0.16
C VAL A 885 5.71 31.38 -0.57
N LEU A 886 6.53 32.17 0.12
CA LEU A 886 7.76 32.73 -0.46
C LEU A 886 8.76 31.63 -0.85
N PHE A 887 8.90 30.58 -0.04
CA PHE A 887 9.74 29.43 -0.39
C PHE A 887 9.13 28.61 -1.54
N GLY A 888 7.80 28.48 -1.59
CA GLY A 888 7.10 27.90 -2.75
C GLY A 888 7.36 28.69 -4.04
N ILE A 889 7.30 30.02 -3.97
CA ILE A 889 7.64 30.91 -5.10
C ILE A 889 9.10 30.73 -5.50
N ALA A 890 10.02 30.57 -4.54
CA ALA A 890 11.44 30.38 -4.81
C ALA A 890 11.79 29.02 -5.44
N ILE A 891 10.93 27.99 -5.31
CA ILE A 891 11.09 26.71 -6.02
C ILE A 891 11.01 26.90 -7.54
N VAL A 892 10.17 27.81 -8.03
CA VAL A 892 9.95 28.05 -9.47
C VAL A 892 11.23 28.50 -10.22
N PRO A 893 11.94 29.58 -9.80
CA PRO A 893 13.19 30.00 -10.41
C PRO A 893 14.35 29.05 -10.09
N LEU A 894 14.33 28.35 -8.95
CA LEU A 894 15.32 27.32 -8.65
C LEU A 894 15.22 26.14 -9.63
N LEU A 895 14.00 25.68 -9.93
CA LEU A 895 13.78 24.64 -10.93
C LEU A 895 14.10 25.13 -12.34
N TYR A 896 13.87 26.43 -12.64
CA TYR A 896 14.35 27.04 -13.89
C TYR A 896 15.86 26.86 -14.03
N ALA A 897 16.61 27.25 -12.99
CA ALA A 897 18.07 27.16 -12.98
C ALA A 897 18.56 25.72 -13.14
N PHE A 898 17.91 24.77 -12.45
CA PHE A 898 18.23 23.35 -12.59
C PHE A 898 17.92 22.84 -14.01
N GLY A 899 16.74 23.12 -14.53
CA GLY A 899 16.35 22.77 -15.90
C GLY A 899 17.27 23.38 -16.95
N LYS A 900 17.68 24.65 -16.78
CA LYS A 900 18.63 25.32 -17.68
C LYS A 900 20.00 24.63 -17.66
N ARG A 901 20.49 24.20 -16.50
CA ARG A 901 21.76 23.48 -16.41
C ARG A 901 21.69 22.11 -17.07
N LEU A 902 20.59 21.39 -16.83
CA LEU A 902 20.38 20.04 -17.34
C LEU A 902 20.14 20.01 -18.86
N PHE A 903 19.34 20.95 -19.37
CA PHE A 903 18.90 20.95 -20.76
C PHE A 903 19.64 21.95 -21.66
N ARG A 904 20.32 22.95 -21.08
CA ARG A 904 21.08 24.01 -21.77
C ARG A 904 20.27 24.87 -22.75
N GLU A 905 18.94 24.84 -22.63
CA GLU A 905 18.03 25.57 -23.50
C GLU A 905 16.96 26.30 -22.68
N THR A 906 16.75 27.59 -23.00
CA THR A 906 15.79 28.48 -22.32
C THR A 906 14.37 27.92 -22.31
N ARG A 907 13.96 27.31 -23.41
CA ARG A 907 12.60 26.77 -23.58
C ARG A 907 12.31 25.62 -22.63
N TYR A 908 13.22 24.66 -22.50
CA TYR A 908 13.03 23.52 -21.59
C TYR A 908 13.13 23.94 -20.12
N ALA A 909 13.98 24.93 -19.80
CA ALA A 909 14.01 25.54 -18.47
C ALA A 909 12.68 26.24 -18.12
N ALA A 910 12.16 27.04 -19.05
CA ALA A 910 10.85 27.69 -18.90
C ALA A 910 9.72 26.67 -18.75
N LEU A 911 9.74 25.60 -19.54
CA LEU A 911 8.76 24.53 -19.44
C LEU A 911 8.80 23.83 -18.08
N ALA A 912 9.99 23.53 -17.54
CA ALA A 912 10.11 22.95 -16.20
C ALA A 912 9.47 23.85 -15.13
N SER A 913 9.74 25.16 -15.18
CA SER A 913 9.15 26.13 -14.25
C SER A 913 7.65 26.30 -14.43
N ILE A 914 7.13 26.27 -15.65
CA ILE A 914 5.67 26.30 -15.89
C ILE A 914 5.02 25.05 -15.29
N LEU A 915 5.55 23.85 -15.57
CA LEU A 915 4.96 22.61 -15.10
C LEU A 915 4.92 22.53 -13.56
N VAL A 916 5.95 23.02 -12.86
CA VAL A 916 5.95 23.04 -11.39
C VAL A 916 5.06 24.17 -10.83
N ALA A 917 5.05 25.35 -11.45
CA ALA A 917 4.24 26.49 -11.01
C ALA A 917 2.73 26.18 -11.07
N PHE A 918 2.31 25.34 -12.02
CA PHE A 918 0.92 24.92 -12.17
C PHE A 918 0.68 23.47 -11.68
N ASP A 919 1.57 22.95 -10.83
CA ASP A 919 1.31 21.73 -10.06
C ASP A 919 0.46 22.05 -8.82
N PHE A 920 -0.54 21.20 -8.56
CA PHE A 920 -1.53 21.43 -7.50
C PHE A 920 -0.89 21.34 -6.12
N MET A 921 0.05 20.39 -5.91
CA MET A 921 0.67 20.15 -4.62
C MET A 921 1.56 21.31 -4.21
N LEU A 922 2.36 21.86 -5.13
CA LEU A 922 3.18 23.05 -4.84
C LEU A 922 2.30 24.23 -4.40
N PHE A 923 1.22 24.50 -5.13
CA PHE A 923 0.32 25.60 -4.81
C PHE A 923 -0.35 25.43 -3.45
N THR A 924 -1.00 24.30 -3.20
CA THR A 924 -1.71 24.06 -1.94
C THR A 924 -0.77 24.03 -0.74
N GLN A 925 0.37 23.31 -0.83
CA GLN A 925 1.31 23.17 0.29
C GLN A 925 2.05 24.45 0.63
N SER A 926 2.40 25.26 -0.37
CA SER A 926 3.14 26.50 -0.11
C SER A 926 2.27 27.56 0.57
N ARG A 927 0.95 27.49 0.44
CA ARG A 927 0.00 28.42 1.05
C ARG A 927 -0.40 28.05 2.48
N LEU A 928 0.02 26.88 2.95
CA LEU A 928 -0.25 26.37 4.28
C LEU A 928 0.98 26.60 5.17
N ALA A 929 0.78 26.96 6.44
CA ALA A 929 1.90 27.11 7.39
C ALA A 929 2.40 25.75 7.91
N THR A 930 2.98 24.93 7.03
CA THR A 930 3.63 23.66 7.35
C THR A 930 5.11 23.65 7.00
N VAL A 931 5.84 22.67 7.53
CA VAL A 931 7.30 22.57 7.36
C VAL A 931 7.73 21.98 6.01
N ASP A 932 6.81 21.40 5.24
CA ASP A 932 7.12 20.62 4.04
C ASP A 932 7.73 21.45 2.90
N THR A 933 7.18 22.64 2.64
CA THR A 933 7.65 23.51 1.55
C THR A 933 9.10 23.95 1.73
N PHE A 934 9.52 24.25 2.96
CA PHE A 934 10.92 24.59 3.27
C PHE A 934 11.85 23.40 3.01
N ALA A 935 11.47 22.21 3.48
CA ALA A 935 12.26 21.01 3.29
C ALA A 935 12.44 20.69 1.79
N VAL A 936 11.37 20.77 0.99
CA VAL A 936 11.43 20.53 -0.46
C VAL A 936 12.32 21.56 -1.17
N PHE A 937 12.22 22.84 -0.82
CA PHE A 937 13.09 23.87 -1.38
C PHE A 937 14.58 23.58 -1.10
N PHE A 938 14.92 23.28 0.15
CA PHE A 938 16.31 22.99 0.53
C PHE A 938 16.83 21.69 -0.07
N ILE A 939 16.00 20.65 -0.18
CA ILE A 939 16.34 19.41 -0.91
C ILE A 939 16.64 19.72 -2.38
N LEU A 940 15.77 20.47 -3.05
CA LEU A 940 15.96 20.83 -4.46
C LEU A 940 17.25 21.64 -4.66
N LEU A 941 17.54 22.60 -3.77
CA LEU A 941 18.77 23.39 -3.80
C LEU A 941 20.00 22.52 -3.58
N ALA A 942 19.94 21.59 -2.63
CA ALA A 942 21.04 20.66 -2.36
C ALA A 942 21.37 19.81 -3.59
N TYR A 943 20.35 19.28 -4.28
CA TYR A 943 20.53 18.47 -5.49
C TYR A 943 20.96 19.28 -6.72
N GLU A 944 20.44 20.51 -6.90
CA GLU A 944 20.87 21.40 -7.98
C GLU A 944 22.36 21.73 -7.86
N ARG A 945 22.83 22.00 -6.63
CA ARG A 945 24.22 22.32 -6.34
C ARG A 945 25.12 21.09 -6.40
N MET A 946 24.64 19.94 -5.96
CA MET A 946 25.33 18.67 -6.15
C MET A 946 25.45 18.31 -7.63
N HIS A 947 24.44 18.58 -8.46
CA HIS A 947 24.54 18.42 -9.92
C HIS A 947 25.68 19.27 -10.49
N ARG A 948 25.78 20.53 -10.06
CA ARG A 948 26.89 21.41 -10.47
C ARG A 948 28.25 20.81 -10.13
N TYR A 949 28.38 20.33 -8.89
CA TYR A 949 29.61 19.68 -8.45
C TYR A 949 29.90 18.39 -9.25
N TYR A 950 28.86 17.62 -9.56
CA TYR A 950 28.96 16.37 -10.30
C TYR A 950 29.43 16.59 -11.75
N GLU A 951 29.05 17.70 -12.39
CA GLU A 951 29.53 18.10 -13.71
C GLU A 951 30.97 18.65 -13.71
N MET A 952 31.49 19.08 -12.56
CA MET A 952 32.85 19.58 -12.39
C MET A 952 33.84 18.44 -12.13
N ASN A 953 35.09 18.65 -12.53
CA ASN A 953 36.13 17.65 -12.36
C ASN A 953 37.44 18.31 -11.92
N PHE A 954 37.93 17.99 -10.72
CA PHE A 954 39.18 18.58 -10.21
C PHE A 954 40.44 18.22 -11.02
N HIS A 955 40.35 17.27 -11.95
CA HIS A 955 41.40 17.00 -12.94
C HIS A 955 41.47 18.08 -14.03
N ARG A 956 40.39 18.86 -14.22
CA ARG A 956 40.22 19.91 -15.25
C ARG A 956 40.02 21.29 -14.62
N ASP A 957 39.27 21.34 -13.54
CA ASP A 957 38.91 22.51 -12.75
C ASP A 957 39.82 22.63 -11.53
N LYS A 958 40.15 23.87 -11.13
CA LYS A 958 40.87 24.10 -9.86
C LYS A 958 40.03 23.58 -8.69
N LEU A 959 40.64 22.83 -7.76
CA LEU A 959 39.96 22.27 -6.57
C LEU A 959 39.09 23.30 -5.84
N LEU A 960 39.64 24.50 -5.60
CA LEU A 960 38.96 25.61 -4.93
C LEU A 960 37.65 26.04 -5.62
N LYS A 961 37.52 25.84 -6.94
CA LYS A 961 36.27 26.15 -7.67
C LYS A 961 35.19 25.07 -7.47
N THR A 962 35.57 23.85 -7.11
CA THR A 962 34.64 22.74 -6.84
C THR A 962 34.04 22.81 -5.44
N ILE A 963 34.66 23.56 -4.51
CA ILE A 963 34.22 23.66 -3.11
C ILE A 963 32.91 24.44 -2.96
N PRO A 964 32.70 25.63 -3.56
CA PRO A 964 31.46 26.38 -3.37
C PRO A 964 30.16 25.62 -3.69
N PRO A 965 30.01 24.89 -4.82
CA PRO A 965 28.79 24.11 -5.05
C PRO A 965 28.63 22.97 -4.03
N LEU A 966 29.73 22.34 -3.59
CA LEU A 966 29.71 21.31 -2.56
C LEU A 966 29.28 21.89 -1.20
N ALA A 967 29.81 23.06 -0.83
CA ALA A 967 29.50 23.76 0.40
C ALA A 967 28.04 24.21 0.47
N ILE A 968 27.52 24.83 -0.60
CA ILE A 968 26.11 25.25 -0.66
C ILE A 968 25.19 24.03 -0.64
N SER A 969 25.58 22.92 -1.29
CA SER A 969 24.82 21.67 -1.25
C SER A 969 24.74 21.11 0.18
N GLY A 970 25.86 21.08 0.90
CA GLY A 970 25.91 20.64 2.30
C GLY A 970 25.15 21.56 3.26
N LEU A 971 25.24 22.88 3.08
CA LEU A 971 24.45 23.87 3.81
C LEU A 971 22.94 23.64 3.61
N ALA A 972 22.50 23.50 2.36
CA ALA A 972 21.10 23.24 2.03
C ALA A 972 20.63 21.88 2.59
N PHE A 973 21.48 20.84 2.57
CA PHE A 973 21.19 19.56 3.21
C PHE A 973 20.98 19.70 4.74
N GLY A 974 21.82 20.50 5.41
CA GLY A 974 21.66 20.79 6.83
C GLY A 974 20.35 21.51 7.15
N LEU A 975 20.00 22.53 6.35
CA LEU A 975 18.73 23.25 6.47
C LEU A 975 17.52 22.33 6.21
N ALA A 976 17.59 21.45 5.20
CA ALA A 976 16.53 20.47 4.94
C ALA A 976 16.34 19.52 6.14
N THR A 977 17.45 18.99 6.68
CA THR A 977 17.46 18.04 7.80
C THR A 977 16.95 18.66 9.09
N ALA A 978 17.33 19.91 9.36
CA ALA A 978 16.85 20.69 10.50
C ALA A 978 15.39 21.14 10.37
N THR A 979 14.78 20.99 9.19
CA THR A 979 13.36 21.24 8.95
C THR A 979 12.51 19.98 9.13
N LYS A 980 12.90 18.88 8.47
CA LYS A 980 12.18 17.60 8.51
C LYS A 980 13.12 16.46 8.12
N TRP A 981 12.98 15.28 8.75
CA TRP A 981 13.88 14.14 8.51
C TRP A 981 13.86 13.55 7.10
N ILE A 982 12.93 13.97 6.22
CA ILE A 982 13.05 13.70 4.78
C ILE A 982 14.33 14.30 4.18
N GLY A 983 14.92 15.31 4.83
CA GLY A 983 16.25 15.83 4.51
C GLY A 983 17.36 14.79 4.67
N LEU A 984 17.26 13.88 5.65
CA LEU A 984 18.21 12.77 5.82
C LEU A 984 18.13 11.78 4.65
N TYR A 985 16.91 11.50 4.17
CA TYR A 985 16.70 10.65 3.00
C TYR A 985 17.36 11.26 1.76
N ALA A 986 17.17 12.55 1.55
CA ALA A 986 17.88 13.33 0.52
C ALA A 986 19.40 13.28 0.72
N GLY A 987 19.89 13.37 1.96
CA GLY A 987 21.30 13.22 2.32
C GLY A 987 21.92 11.90 1.84
N ALA A 988 21.20 10.79 2.00
CA ALA A 988 21.65 9.48 1.50
C ALA A 988 21.85 9.49 -0.03
N GLY A 989 20.94 10.13 -0.77
CA GLY A 989 21.09 10.29 -2.22
C GLY A 989 22.26 11.23 -2.61
N LEU A 990 22.47 12.32 -1.86
CA LEU A 990 23.62 13.22 -2.06
C LEU A 990 24.94 12.48 -1.82
N ALA A 991 25.02 11.63 -0.79
CA ALA A 991 26.20 10.79 -0.53
C ALA A 991 26.46 9.82 -1.69
N ILE A 992 25.42 9.14 -2.21
CA ILE A 992 25.54 8.28 -3.39
C ILE A 992 26.13 9.06 -4.58
N LEU A 993 25.62 10.26 -4.87
CA LEU A 993 26.11 11.09 -5.97
C LEU A 993 27.56 11.54 -5.77
N PHE A 994 27.92 11.92 -4.54
CA PHE A 994 29.28 12.31 -4.19
C PHE A 994 30.28 11.15 -4.42
N PHE A 995 29.98 9.96 -3.90
CA PHE A 995 30.86 8.80 -4.07
C PHE A 995 30.89 8.30 -5.52
N LEU A 996 29.77 8.37 -6.25
CA LEU A 996 29.76 8.09 -7.70
C LEU A 996 30.64 9.07 -8.48
N SER A 997 30.63 10.36 -8.12
CA SER A 997 31.50 11.37 -8.71
C SER A 997 32.98 11.04 -8.45
N LEU A 998 33.36 10.72 -7.20
CA LEU A 998 34.72 10.30 -6.86
C LEU A 998 35.14 9.03 -7.59
N TRP A 999 34.26 8.05 -7.71
CA TRP A 999 34.52 6.80 -8.43
C TRP A 999 34.77 7.04 -9.91
N ASN A 1000 34.01 7.92 -10.56
CA ASN A 1000 34.24 8.29 -11.95
C ASN A 1000 35.60 8.99 -12.11
N ARG A 1001 35.96 9.90 -11.20
CA ARG A 1001 37.28 10.58 -11.20
C ARG A 1001 38.44 9.62 -10.93
N TYR A 1002 38.23 8.59 -10.10
CA TYR A 1002 39.19 7.52 -9.87
C TYR A 1002 39.42 6.66 -11.11
N LYS A 1003 38.36 6.35 -11.87
CA LYS A 1003 38.50 5.65 -13.15
C LYS A 1003 39.34 6.44 -14.14
N GLU A 1004 39.10 7.74 -14.27
CA GLU A 1004 39.91 8.62 -15.12
C GLU A 1004 41.38 8.63 -14.69
N TYR A 1005 41.67 8.71 -13.39
CA TYR A 1005 43.02 8.58 -12.85
C TYR A 1005 43.65 7.22 -13.16
N ARG A 1006 42.88 6.12 -13.08
CA ARG A 1006 43.37 4.78 -13.39
C ARG A 1006 43.73 4.65 -14.87
N GLU A 1007 43.00 5.33 -15.75
CA GLU A 1007 43.27 5.41 -17.19
C GLU A 1007 44.45 6.34 -17.52
N ASN A 1008 44.61 7.43 -16.77
CA ASN A 1008 45.75 8.35 -16.88
C ASN A 1008 46.38 8.64 -15.51
N ARG A 1009 47.44 7.88 -15.16
CA ARG A 1009 48.12 7.94 -13.87
C ARG A 1009 48.87 9.25 -13.59
N GLN A 1010 48.99 10.16 -14.57
CA GLN A 1010 49.60 11.47 -14.40
C GLN A 1010 48.65 12.49 -13.72
N LEU A 1011 47.36 12.18 -13.62
CA LEU A 1011 46.38 13.05 -12.98
C LEU A 1011 46.54 13.05 -11.45
N PRO A 1012 46.51 14.21 -10.77
CA PRO A 1012 46.70 14.29 -9.33
C PRO A 1012 45.42 13.87 -8.59
N PHE A 1013 45.25 12.59 -8.25
CA PHE A 1013 44.04 12.10 -7.58
C PHE A 1013 44.12 12.11 -6.06
N ALA A 1014 45.14 11.51 -5.45
CA ALA A 1014 45.15 11.21 -4.01
C ALA A 1014 44.96 12.45 -3.12
N ASN A 1015 45.76 13.50 -3.31
CA ASN A 1015 45.63 14.75 -2.54
C ASN A 1015 44.30 15.46 -2.79
N HIS A 1016 43.86 15.56 -4.04
CA HIS A 1016 42.60 16.22 -4.39
C HIS A 1016 41.39 15.48 -3.82
N ALA A 1017 41.40 14.14 -3.87
CA ALA A 1017 40.37 13.30 -3.27
C ALA A 1017 40.36 13.43 -1.74
N LEU A 1018 41.52 13.42 -1.08
CA LEU A 1018 41.64 13.63 0.37
C LEU A 1018 41.01 14.97 0.79
N TRP A 1019 41.44 16.07 0.19
CA TRP A 1019 40.90 17.39 0.50
C TRP A 1019 39.40 17.48 0.19
N THR A 1020 38.95 16.89 -0.93
CA THR A 1020 37.53 16.82 -1.26
C THR A 1020 36.72 16.06 -0.21
N ILE A 1021 37.24 14.95 0.33
CA ILE A 1021 36.60 14.18 1.39
C ILE A 1021 36.57 14.98 2.70
N LEU A 1022 37.64 15.70 3.04
CA LEU A 1022 37.69 16.56 4.23
C LEU A 1022 36.66 17.70 4.12
N TYR A 1023 36.57 18.37 2.97
CA TYR A 1023 35.52 19.37 2.74
C TYR A 1023 34.12 18.76 2.74
N ALA A 1024 33.94 17.55 2.21
CA ALA A 1024 32.66 16.85 2.30
C ALA A 1024 32.31 16.54 3.76
N GLY A 1025 33.25 16.08 4.58
CA GLY A 1025 33.04 15.88 6.02
C GLY A 1025 32.65 17.18 6.73
N LEU A 1026 33.32 18.30 6.43
CA LEU A 1026 32.95 19.60 6.96
C LEU A 1026 31.52 20.01 6.55
N PHE A 1027 31.19 19.96 5.26
CA PHE A 1027 29.93 20.52 4.74
C PHE A 1027 28.73 19.57 4.82
N PHE A 1028 28.92 18.26 4.93
CA PHE A 1028 27.83 17.27 5.00
C PHE A 1028 27.72 16.57 6.36
N VAL A 1029 28.63 16.83 7.30
CA VAL A 1029 28.53 16.32 8.68
C VAL A 1029 28.57 17.46 9.69
N VAL A 1030 29.66 18.22 9.74
CA VAL A 1030 29.87 19.25 10.77
C VAL A 1030 28.88 20.40 10.62
N VAL A 1031 28.78 21.00 9.43
CA VAL A 1031 27.87 22.13 9.15
C VAL A 1031 26.39 21.73 9.35
N PRO A 1032 25.88 20.62 8.80
CA PRO A 1032 24.53 20.15 9.07
C PRO A 1032 24.24 19.92 10.54
N LEU A 1033 25.18 19.35 11.30
CA LEU A 1033 25.03 19.16 12.74
C LEU A 1033 24.93 20.50 13.48
N MET A 1034 25.78 21.48 13.13
CA MET A 1034 25.70 22.82 13.71
C MET A 1034 24.35 23.50 13.43
N ILE A 1035 23.85 23.41 12.19
CA ILE A 1035 22.53 23.97 11.82
C ILE A 1035 21.41 23.27 12.58
N TYR A 1036 21.47 21.94 12.65
CA TYR A 1036 20.48 21.14 13.36
C TYR A 1036 20.41 21.53 14.84
N LEU A 1037 21.57 21.59 15.51
CA LEU A 1037 21.65 22.01 16.91
C LEU A 1037 21.23 23.48 17.11
N ALA A 1038 21.65 24.38 16.23
CA ALA A 1038 21.27 25.79 16.30
C ALA A 1038 19.76 26.01 16.13
N SER A 1039 19.07 25.12 15.40
CA SER A 1039 17.61 25.21 15.26
C SER A 1039 16.87 25.01 16.59
N TYR A 1040 17.48 24.38 17.60
CA TYR A 1040 16.89 24.21 18.94
C TYR A 1040 17.06 25.42 19.86
N ILE A 1041 17.68 26.52 19.42
CA ILE A 1041 17.84 27.72 20.25
C ILE A 1041 16.51 28.20 20.87
N PRO A 1042 15.37 28.27 20.15
CA PRO A 1042 14.10 28.67 20.77
C PRO A 1042 13.65 27.74 21.90
N PHE A 1043 13.82 26.43 21.74
CA PHE A 1043 13.55 25.44 22.79
C PHE A 1043 14.44 25.67 24.02
N LEU A 1044 15.73 25.96 23.81
CA LEU A 1044 16.68 26.22 24.90
C LEU A 1044 16.40 27.55 25.65
N LEU A 1045 15.62 28.45 25.06
CA LEU A 1045 15.26 29.74 25.65
C LEU A 1045 13.96 29.68 26.48
N VAL A 1046 13.26 28.54 26.49
CA VAL A 1046 12.09 28.32 27.34
C VAL A 1046 12.51 28.40 28.82
N PRO A 1047 11.90 29.25 29.66
CA PRO A 1047 12.26 29.37 31.06
C PRO A 1047 11.85 28.14 31.86
N GLY A 1048 12.75 27.64 32.71
CA GLY A 1048 12.50 26.51 33.61
C GLY A 1048 13.53 25.39 33.48
N PRO A 1049 13.43 24.34 34.31
CA PRO A 1049 14.23 23.14 34.15
C PRO A 1049 13.70 22.25 33.01
N GLY A 1050 14.58 21.53 32.31
CA GLY A 1050 14.20 20.57 31.25
C GLY A 1050 14.47 21.02 29.81
N HIS A 1051 15.12 22.18 29.63
CA HIS A 1051 15.40 22.78 28.32
C HIS A 1051 16.90 22.93 28.03
N GLY A 1052 17.72 22.04 28.58
CA GLY A 1052 19.17 22.04 28.33
C GLY A 1052 19.58 21.26 27.09
N TRP A 1053 20.87 21.29 26.75
CA TRP A 1053 21.42 20.50 25.64
C TRP A 1053 21.26 18.99 25.82
N LYS A 1054 21.18 18.51 27.06
CA LYS A 1054 20.87 17.10 27.37
C LYS A 1054 19.45 16.75 26.91
N ASP A 1055 18.51 17.68 27.07
CA ASP A 1055 17.10 17.47 26.75
C ASP A 1055 16.87 17.51 25.23
N VAL A 1056 17.71 18.22 24.47
CA VAL A 1056 17.74 18.12 23.00
C VAL A 1056 18.02 16.69 22.54
N LEU A 1057 18.86 15.92 23.26
CA LEU A 1057 19.08 14.49 22.95
C LEU A 1057 17.87 13.64 23.30
N SER A 1058 17.25 13.87 24.46
CA SER A 1058 15.99 13.23 24.86
C SER A 1058 14.90 13.46 23.82
N TYR A 1059 14.86 14.67 23.23
CA TYR A 1059 13.94 15.03 22.16
C TYR A 1059 14.15 14.20 20.89
N GLN A 1060 15.40 13.88 20.53
CA GLN A 1060 15.67 13.01 19.37
C GLN A 1060 15.15 11.59 19.61
N GLN A 1061 15.30 11.09 20.84
CA GLN A 1061 14.78 9.78 21.23
C GLN A 1061 13.25 9.77 21.19
N PHE A 1062 12.61 10.83 21.70
CA PHE A 1062 11.16 11.00 21.61
C PHE A 1062 10.68 11.02 20.15
N MET A 1063 11.25 11.87 19.29
CA MET A 1063 10.86 11.94 17.88
C MET A 1063 11.03 10.59 17.17
N TYR A 1064 12.14 9.88 17.43
CA TYR A 1064 12.36 8.55 16.86
C TYR A 1064 11.33 7.54 17.38
N SER A 1065 11.06 7.52 18.68
CA SER A 1065 10.07 6.63 19.29
C SER A 1065 8.67 6.92 18.76
N TYR A 1066 8.30 8.19 18.63
CA TYR A 1066 7.03 8.61 18.04
C TYR A 1066 6.89 8.08 16.60
N HIS A 1067 7.85 8.38 15.71
CA HIS A 1067 7.75 7.95 14.30
C HIS A 1067 7.88 6.43 14.10
N SER A 1068 8.56 5.71 14.99
CA SER A 1068 8.72 4.24 14.88
C SER A 1068 7.57 3.44 15.48
N LYS A 1069 6.84 4.01 16.46
CA LYS A 1069 5.76 3.33 17.19
C LYS A 1069 4.36 3.89 16.94
N LEU A 1070 4.22 4.94 16.11
CA LEU A 1070 2.91 5.51 15.79
C LEU A 1070 2.00 4.49 15.09
N VAL A 1071 0.99 4.02 15.82
CA VAL A 1071 -0.12 3.21 15.32
C VAL A 1071 -1.39 4.06 15.46
N ALA A 1072 -1.90 4.53 14.33
CA ALA A 1072 -3.10 5.35 14.27
C ALA A 1072 -3.84 5.10 12.95
N THR A 1073 -5.14 5.35 12.93
CA THR A 1073 -5.97 5.32 11.73
C THR A 1073 -6.43 6.74 11.39
N HIS A 1074 -6.49 7.07 10.10
CA HIS A 1074 -7.01 8.36 9.65
C HIS A 1074 -7.77 8.20 8.32
N PRO A 1075 -9.00 8.74 8.18
CA PRO A 1075 -9.82 8.55 6.98
C PRO A 1075 -9.13 8.93 5.68
N PHE A 1076 -8.27 9.95 5.69
CA PHE A 1076 -7.52 10.43 4.52
C PHE A 1076 -6.10 9.85 4.37
N SER A 1077 -5.71 8.86 5.18
CA SER A 1077 -4.38 8.25 5.04
C SER A 1077 -4.24 7.48 3.73
N SER A 1078 -3.05 7.56 3.12
CA SER A 1078 -2.69 6.87 1.89
C SER A 1078 -1.25 6.36 1.92
N THR A 1079 -1.03 5.26 1.22
CA THR A 1079 0.23 4.51 1.17
C THR A 1079 1.08 4.90 -0.04
N TRP A 1080 2.39 4.67 0.04
CA TRP A 1080 3.38 5.15 -0.94
C TRP A 1080 3.04 4.88 -2.42
N TRP A 1081 2.43 3.73 -2.74
CA TRP A 1081 2.11 3.35 -4.12
C TRP A 1081 0.85 4.05 -4.66
N GLU A 1082 0.01 4.61 -3.78
CA GLU A 1082 -1.21 5.32 -4.16
C GLU A 1082 -0.92 6.74 -4.64
N TRP A 1083 0.20 7.33 -4.22
CA TRP A 1083 0.52 8.74 -4.48
C TRP A 1083 0.76 9.04 -5.95
N PRO A 1084 1.59 8.29 -6.71
CA PRO A 1084 1.82 8.58 -8.12
C PRO A 1084 0.55 8.45 -8.98
N LEU A 1085 -0.47 7.74 -8.48
CA LEU A 1085 -1.76 7.56 -9.12
C LEU A 1085 -2.81 8.59 -8.67
N ILE A 1086 -2.52 9.34 -7.60
CA ILE A 1086 -3.47 10.24 -6.95
C ILE A 1086 -4.74 9.46 -6.56
N ARG A 1087 -4.60 8.26 -5.99
CA ARG A 1087 -5.79 7.43 -5.66
C ARG A 1087 -6.63 8.06 -4.55
N LYS A 1088 -5.97 8.70 -3.59
CA LYS A 1088 -6.60 9.25 -2.40
C LYS A 1088 -5.97 10.60 -2.01
N PRO A 1089 -6.56 11.72 -2.49
CA PRO A 1089 -6.24 13.07 -2.04
C PRO A 1089 -6.45 13.22 -0.53
N ILE A 1090 -5.86 14.28 0.03
CA ILE A 1090 -6.12 14.67 1.42
C ILE A 1090 -6.89 15.99 1.45
N TRP A 1091 -7.91 16.03 2.30
CA TRP A 1091 -8.76 17.19 2.50
C TRP A 1091 -8.26 18.00 3.70
N TYR A 1092 -7.99 19.30 3.50
CA TYR A 1092 -7.44 20.19 4.54
C TYR A 1092 -8.47 21.11 5.17
N TYR A 1093 -9.47 21.54 4.41
CA TYR A 1093 -10.43 22.52 4.88
C TYR A 1093 -11.77 22.37 4.18
N GLY A 1094 -12.86 22.46 4.96
CA GLY A 1094 -14.23 22.62 4.51
C GLY A 1094 -14.88 23.83 5.19
N GLY A 1095 -15.52 24.69 4.41
CA GLY A 1095 -16.28 25.84 4.94
C GLY A 1095 -17.61 25.40 5.55
N SER A 1096 -17.90 25.87 6.77
CA SER A 1096 -19.08 25.44 7.56
C SER A 1096 -20.24 26.45 7.57
N GLU A 1097 -20.04 27.70 7.15
CA GLU A 1097 -21.08 28.75 7.17
C GLU A 1097 -21.66 29.07 5.79
N LEU A 1098 -21.71 28.08 4.89
CA LEU A 1098 -22.22 28.23 3.52
C LEU A 1098 -23.60 27.56 3.33
N PRO A 1099 -24.43 28.03 2.39
CA PRO A 1099 -25.66 27.34 2.01
C PRO A 1099 -25.35 25.92 1.49
N ALA A 1100 -26.25 24.96 1.67
CA ALA A 1100 -26.06 23.55 1.29
C ALA A 1100 -25.68 23.31 -0.19
N SER A 1101 -26.07 24.22 -1.10
CA SER A 1101 -25.72 24.13 -2.52
C SER A 1101 -24.28 24.56 -2.85
N LYS A 1102 -23.58 25.17 -1.88
CA LYS A 1102 -22.26 25.76 -2.05
C LYS A 1102 -21.25 25.18 -1.07
N MET A 1103 -20.00 25.17 -1.49
CA MET A 1103 -18.87 24.70 -0.70
C MET A 1103 -17.66 25.60 -0.90
N ALA A 1104 -16.78 25.61 0.10
CA ALA A 1104 -15.42 26.13 -0.01
C ALA A 1104 -14.49 25.06 0.54
N SER A 1105 -13.51 24.65 -0.25
CA SER A 1105 -12.66 23.51 0.09
C SER A 1105 -11.19 23.74 -0.28
N ILE A 1106 -10.29 23.18 0.51
CA ILE A 1106 -8.86 23.10 0.20
C ILE A 1106 -8.45 21.63 0.23
N VAL A 1107 -7.99 21.13 -0.90
CA VAL A 1107 -7.55 19.74 -1.10
C VAL A 1107 -6.10 19.73 -1.57
N ALA A 1108 -5.28 18.85 -1.00
CA ALA A 1108 -3.92 18.61 -1.48
C ALA A 1108 -3.85 17.32 -2.30
N MET A 1109 -3.45 17.49 -3.56
CA MET A 1109 -3.25 16.44 -4.54
C MET A 1109 -2.28 16.91 -5.62
N GLY A 1110 -1.87 16.00 -6.50
CA GLY A 1110 -1.06 16.34 -7.67
C GLY A 1110 -1.90 16.85 -8.84
N ASN A 1111 -1.28 17.62 -9.74
CA ASN A 1111 -1.90 17.85 -11.06
C ASN A 1111 -1.84 16.52 -11.84
N PRO A 1112 -2.98 15.90 -12.24
CA PRO A 1112 -2.97 14.61 -12.92
C PRO A 1112 -2.11 14.59 -14.19
N ALA A 1113 -2.09 15.71 -14.93
CA ALA A 1113 -1.26 15.84 -16.12
C ALA A 1113 0.25 15.88 -15.79
N VAL A 1114 0.64 16.35 -14.59
CA VAL A 1114 2.04 16.33 -14.15
C VAL A 1114 2.40 14.99 -13.52
N TRP A 1115 1.56 14.44 -12.64
CA TRP A 1115 1.93 13.26 -11.84
C TRP A 1115 1.83 11.96 -12.63
N TRP A 1116 0.78 11.75 -13.42
CA TRP A 1116 0.65 10.53 -14.22
C TRP A 1116 1.68 10.49 -15.35
N VAL A 1117 1.82 11.60 -16.08
CA VAL A 1117 2.85 11.73 -17.14
C VAL A 1117 4.25 11.68 -16.52
N GLY A 1118 4.44 12.32 -15.37
CA GLY A 1118 5.67 12.26 -14.58
C GLY A 1118 6.05 10.83 -14.21
N THR A 1119 5.11 10.04 -13.72
CA THR A 1119 5.32 8.62 -13.38
C THR A 1119 5.80 7.82 -14.60
N ILE A 1120 5.12 7.99 -15.75
CA ILE A 1120 5.54 7.36 -17.01
C ILE A 1120 6.94 7.83 -17.42
N ALA A 1121 7.21 9.13 -17.31
CA ALA A 1121 8.49 9.73 -17.66
C ALA A 1121 9.63 9.23 -16.75
N VAL A 1122 9.38 9.01 -15.46
CA VAL A 1122 10.34 8.42 -14.53
C VAL A 1122 10.68 6.99 -14.94
N ILE A 1123 9.68 6.15 -15.20
CA ILE A 1123 9.89 4.76 -15.64
C ILE A 1123 10.70 4.73 -16.96
N ALA A 1124 10.34 5.60 -17.90
CA ALA A 1124 11.06 5.70 -19.17
C ALA A 1124 12.51 6.17 -18.95
N THR A 1125 12.76 7.14 -18.07
CA THR A 1125 14.10 7.65 -17.74
C THR A 1125 14.95 6.58 -17.05
N LEU A 1126 14.40 5.84 -16.09
CA LEU A 1126 15.05 4.69 -15.45
C LEU A 1126 15.47 3.64 -16.48
N ARG A 1127 14.59 3.32 -17.44
CA ARG A 1127 14.88 2.38 -18.53
C ARG A 1127 16.00 2.89 -19.44
N ALA A 1128 16.01 4.17 -19.79
CA ALA A 1128 17.05 4.78 -20.62
C ALA A 1128 18.42 4.74 -19.92
N ALA A 1129 18.45 5.06 -18.62
CA ALA A 1129 19.65 4.98 -17.80
C ALA A 1129 20.17 3.54 -17.67
N TRP A 1130 19.29 2.56 -17.42
CA TRP A 1130 19.66 1.13 -17.35
C TRP A 1130 20.33 0.67 -18.65
N LYS A 1131 19.80 1.07 -19.81
CA LYS A 1131 20.36 0.70 -21.11
C LYS A 1131 21.66 1.43 -21.45
N LYS A 1132 22.21 2.24 -20.52
CA LYS A 1132 23.39 3.10 -20.71
C LYS A 1132 23.28 4.02 -21.94
N GLN A 1133 22.05 4.38 -22.33
CA GLN A 1133 21.83 5.24 -23.49
C GLN A 1133 22.04 6.72 -23.16
N ASP A 1134 21.72 7.10 -21.91
CA ASP A 1134 21.93 8.47 -21.42
C ASP A 1134 22.07 8.44 -19.89
N SER A 1135 23.20 8.93 -19.38
CA SER A 1135 23.49 9.00 -17.92
C SER A 1135 23.32 10.41 -17.35
N SER A 1136 22.94 11.38 -18.18
CA SER A 1136 22.77 12.79 -17.77
C SER A 1136 21.72 12.99 -16.67
N MET A 1137 20.73 12.10 -16.60
CA MET A 1137 19.63 12.18 -15.62
C MET A 1137 19.94 11.49 -14.28
N ALA A 1138 21.18 11.04 -14.03
CA ALA A 1138 21.52 10.27 -12.84
C ALA A 1138 21.18 11.01 -11.52
N VAL A 1139 21.48 12.31 -11.44
CA VAL A 1139 21.18 13.13 -10.25
C VAL A 1139 19.67 13.20 -9.98
N VAL A 1140 18.86 13.38 -11.03
CA VAL A 1140 17.40 13.45 -10.94
C VAL A 1140 16.83 12.10 -10.47
N LEU A 1141 17.31 10.99 -11.03
CA LEU A 1141 16.87 9.65 -10.64
C LEU A 1141 17.26 9.29 -9.21
N VAL A 1142 18.46 9.67 -8.76
CA VAL A 1142 18.88 9.48 -7.36
C VAL A 1142 18.06 10.39 -6.43
N GLY A 1143 17.69 11.59 -6.86
CA GLY A 1143 16.76 12.47 -6.13
C GLY A 1143 15.40 11.84 -5.92
N ILE A 1144 14.81 11.28 -6.99
CA ILE A 1144 13.54 10.53 -6.90
C ILE A 1144 13.68 9.32 -5.98
N GLY A 1145 14.74 8.53 -6.15
CA GLY A 1145 14.99 7.35 -5.32
C GLY A 1145 15.10 7.69 -3.84
N ALA A 1146 15.84 8.77 -3.51
CA ALA A 1146 16.00 9.26 -2.15
C ALA A 1146 14.69 9.80 -1.56
N ALA A 1147 13.89 10.53 -2.35
CA ALA A 1147 12.64 11.10 -1.90
C ALA A 1147 11.49 10.07 -1.77
N TYR A 1148 11.54 8.97 -2.55
CA TYR A 1148 10.43 8.02 -2.66
C TYR A 1148 10.67 6.67 -1.96
N LEU A 1149 11.84 6.04 -2.16
CA LEU A 1149 12.07 4.66 -1.71
C LEU A 1149 11.99 4.45 -0.19
N PRO A 1150 12.43 5.39 0.67
CA PRO A 1150 12.31 5.20 2.12
C PRO A 1150 10.86 4.96 2.56
N TRP A 1151 9.88 5.58 1.91
CA TRP A 1151 8.46 5.42 2.23
C TRP A 1151 7.93 4.00 2.01
N VAL A 1152 8.59 3.20 1.16
CA VAL A 1152 8.27 1.77 0.98
C VAL A 1152 8.49 0.98 2.27
N LEU A 1153 9.39 1.44 3.14
CA LEU A 1153 9.79 0.76 4.38
C LEU A 1153 9.10 1.31 5.62
N VAL A 1154 8.36 2.41 5.51
CA VAL A 1154 7.73 3.10 6.64
C VAL A 1154 6.35 2.48 6.90
N PRO A 1155 6.12 1.81 8.05
CA PRO A 1155 4.87 1.10 8.32
C PRO A 1155 3.79 1.99 8.97
N ARG A 1156 4.16 3.19 9.44
CA ARG A 1156 3.24 4.11 10.12
C ARG A 1156 2.26 4.78 9.15
N LEU A 1157 1.30 5.50 9.72
CA LEU A 1157 0.37 6.35 8.99
C LEU A 1157 1.11 7.34 8.07
N THR A 1158 0.71 7.40 6.80
CA THR A 1158 1.25 8.32 5.79
C THR A 1158 0.15 8.97 4.94
N PHE A 1159 0.53 10.00 4.20
CA PHE A 1159 -0.37 10.85 3.41
C PHE A 1159 0.26 11.25 2.08
N ILE A 1160 -0.56 11.62 1.09
CA ILE A 1160 -0.13 11.93 -0.27
C ILE A 1160 0.89 13.08 -0.37
N TYR A 1161 0.86 14.04 0.55
CA TYR A 1161 1.81 15.15 0.55
C TYR A 1161 3.27 14.73 0.79
N HIS A 1162 3.52 13.53 1.32
CA HIS A 1162 4.89 13.02 1.44
C HIS A 1162 5.56 12.81 0.08
N PHE A 1163 4.77 12.68 -1.00
CA PHE A 1163 5.27 12.64 -2.37
C PHE A 1163 5.72 14.00 -2.91
N PHE A 1164 5.45 15.11 -2.21
CA PHE A 1164 5.78 16.46 -2.66
C PHE A 1164 7.27 16.64 -2.98
N ALA A 1165 8.16 16.02 -2.20
CA ALA A 1165 9.61 16.05 -2.46
C ALA A 1165 10.02 15.43 -3.80
N CYS A 1166 9.19 14.57 -4.39
CA CYS A 1166 9.44 13.98 -5.71
C CYS A 1166 9.03 14.92 -6.87
N VAL A 1167 8.09 15.85 -6.64
CA VAL A 1167 7.45 16.66 -7.68
C VAL A 1167 8.46 17.44 -8.56
N PRO A 1168 9.46 18.16 -8.00
CA PRO A 1168 10.42 18.87 -8.83
C PRO A 1168 11.22 17.94 -9.75
N PHE A 1169 11.56 16.74 -9.28
CA PHE A 1169 12.36 15.78 -10.04
C PHE A 1169 11.55 15.07 -11.13
N ILE A 1170 10.29 14.72 -10.88
CA ILE A 1170 9.44 14.12 -11.92
C ILE A 1170 9.18 15.12 -13.06
N VAL A 1171 9.05 16.42 -12.76
CA VAL A 1171 8.94 17.48 -13.77
C VAL A 1171 10.17 17.51 -14.69
N LEU A 1172 11.39 17.38 -14.13
CA LEU A 1172 12.61 17.29 -14.93
C LEU A 1172 12.62 16.04 -15.83
N CYS A 1173 12.07 14.91 -15.38
CA CYS A 1173 11.92 13.72 -16.24
C CYS A 1173 10.94 13.96 -17.40
N ILE A 1174 9.83 14.68 -17.17
CA ILE A 1174 8.87 15.03 -18.23
C ILE A 1174 9.58 15.87 -19.30
N VAL A 1175 10.26 16.94 -18.89
CA VAL A 1175 10.95 17.86 -19.80
C VAL A 1175 12.07 17.16 -20.57
N TYR A 1176 12.79 16.23 -19.93
CA TYR A 1176 13.78 15.39 -20.59
C TYR A 1176 13.18 14.59 -21.75
N TRP A 1177 12.02 13.95 -21.56
CA TRP A 1177 11.37 13.18 -22.62
C TRP A 1177 10.75 14.06 -23.70
N ILE A 1178 10.17 15.20 -23.34
CA ILE A 1178 9.69 16.21 -24.30
C ILE A 1178 10.84 16.63 -25.22
N ARG A 1179 12.00 16.96 -24.65
CA ARG A 1179 13.21 17.30 -25.41
C ARG A 1179 13.61 16.17 -26.36
N LYS A 1180 13.69 14.92 -25.89
CA LYS A 1180 14.06 13.78 -26.75
C LYS A 1180 13.07 13.56 -27.91
N ILE A 1181 11.78 13.77 -27.67
CA ILE A 1181 10.72 13.63 -28.69
C ILE A 1181 10.85 14.72 -29.77
N GLU A 1182 11.16 15.95 -29.36
CA GLU A 1182 11.32 17.08 -30.27
C GLU A 1182 12.65 17.03 -31.05
N GLU A 1183 13.74 16.59 -30.41
CA GLU A 1183 15.03 16.36 -31.08
C GLU A 1183 14.90 15.31 -32.21
N GLY A 1184 14.01 14.32 -32.06
CA GLY A 1184 13.71 13.37 -33.12
C GLY A 1184 12.85 13.95 -34.24
N LYS A 1185 11.92 14.85 -33.90
CA LYS A 1185 10.93 15.45 -34.82
C LYS A 1185 10.49 16.85 -34.34
N PRO A 1186 11.03 17.94 -34.91
CA PRO A 1186 10.69 19.30 -34.49
C PRO A 1186 9.21 19.68 -34.63
N GLU A 1187 8.46 19.01 -35.53
CA GLU A 1187 7.01 19.15 -35.68
C GLU A 1187 6.22 18.84 -34.40
N ASN A 1188 6.80 18.12 -33.44
CA ASN A 1188 6.17 17.77 -32.18
C ASN A 1188 6.07 18.94 -31.19
N ARG A 1189 6.70 20.09 -31.48
CA ARG A 1189 6.66 21.28 -30.63
C ARG A 1189 5.23 21.77 -30.34
N LYS A 1190 4.31 21.61 -31.29
CA LYS A 1190 2.89 21.94 -31.10
C LYS A 1190 2.24 21.11 -29.98
N TRP A 1191 2.61 19.83 -29.86
CA TRP A 1191 2.10 18.94 -28.82
C TRP A 1191 2.65 19.31 -27.45
N THR A 1192 3.88 19.81 -27.37
CA THR A 1192 4.45 20.35 -26.13
C THR A 1192 3.70 21.58 -25.63
N HIS A 1193 3.35 22.51 -26.54
CA HIS A 1193 2.56 23.68 -26.17
C HIS A 1193 1.14 23.29 -25.75
N LEU A 1194 0.52 22.34 -26.45
CA LEU A 1194 -0.79 21.80 -26.07
C LEU A 1194 -0.74 21.15 -24.68
N TYR A 1195 0.29 20.35 -24.40
CA TYR A 1195 0.48 19.71 -23.10
C TYR A 1195 0.70 20.73 -21.97
N ALA A 1196 1.58 21.71 -22.18
CA ALA A 1196 1.76 22.78 -21.20
C ALA A 1196 0.46 23.58 -20.97
N GLY A 1197 -0.29 23.87 -22.04
CA GLY A 1197 -1.61 24.48 -21.96
C GLY A 1197 -2.61 23.64 -21.18
N ALA A 1198 -2.61 22.31 -21.35
CA ALA A 1198 -3.47 21.41 -20.60
C ALA A 1198 -3.14 21.38 -19.09
N VAL A 1199 -1.85 21.43 -18.72
CA VAL A 1199 -1.42 21.52 -17.32
C VAL A 1199 -1.93 22.80 -16.67
N VAL A 1200 -1.79 23.94 -17.36
CA VAL A 1200 -2.31 25.24 -16.90
C VAL A 1200 -3.84 25.23 -16.83
N LEU A 1201 -4.52 24.68 -17.84
CA LEU A 1201 -5.98 24.60 -17.88
C LEU A 1201 -6.53 23.76 -16.72
N LEU A 1202 -5.92 22.61 -16.44
CA LEU A 1202 -6.28 21.78 -15.30
C LEU A 1202 -6.06 22.52 -13.97
N PHE A 1203 -4.98 23.29 -13.85
CA PHE A 1203 -4.78 24.14 -12.67
C PHE A 1203 -5.89 25.16 -12.51
N LEU A 1204 -6.28 25.85 -13.59
CA LEU A 1204 -7.38 26.82 -13.53
C LEU A 1204 -8.73 26.17 -13.20
N LEU A 1205 -8.98 24.96 -13.72
CA LEU A 1205 -10.19 24.20 -13.44
C LEU A 1205 -10.28 23.78 -11.97
N TYR A 1206 -9.16 23.32 -11.40
CA TYR A 1206 -9.10 22.87 -10.00
C TYR A 1206 -8.83 23.99 -9.01
N TYR A 1207 -8.41 25.18 -9.48
CA TYR A 1207 -8.05 26.32 -8.64
C TYR A 1207 -9.04 26.59 -7.50
N PRO A 1208 -10.37 26.53 -7.70
CA PRO A 1208 -11.30 26.82 -6.60
C PRO A 1208 -11.15 25.88 -5.39
N ILE A 1209 -11.00 24.57 -5.63
CA ILE A 1209 -10.84 23.56 -4.55
C ILE A 1209 -9.39 23.44 -4.03
N LEU A 1210 -8.44 24.09 -4.70
CA LEU A 1210 -7.06 24.22 -4.22
C LEU A 1210 -6.86 25.49 -3.37
N SER A 1211 -7.67 26.52 -3.63
CA SER A 1211 -7.53 27.86 -3.04
C SER A 1211 -8.53 28.16 -1.92
N GLY A 1212 -9.57 27.35 -1.75
CA GLY A 1212 -10.67 27.63 -0.82
C GLY A 1212 -11.71 28.60 -1.38
N THR A 1213 -11.75 28.81 -2.71
CA THR A 1213 -12.74 29.67 -3.34
C THR A 1213 -14.12 29.00 -3.30
N GLU A 1214 -15.15 29.79 -3.02
CA GLU A 1214 -16.55 29.33 -2.98
C GLU A 1214 -17.04 28.89 -4.36
N ILE A 1215 -17.61 27.69 -4.45
CA ILE A 1215 -18.19 27.09 -5.66
C ILE A 1215 -19.47 26.35 -5.33
N TYR A 1216 -20.23 25.96 -6.36
CA TYR A 1216 -21.35 25.03 -6.20
C TYR A 1216 -20.86 23.60 -6.02
N VAL A 1217 -21.54 22.84 -5.16
CA VAL A 1217 -21.27 21.40 -4.93
C VAL A 1217 -21.36 20.61 -6.24
N SER A 1218 -22.33 20.94 -7.10
CA SER A 1218 -22.51 20.32 -8.42
C SER A 1218 -21.30 20.48 -9.35
N TYR A 1219 -20.52 21.55 -9.22
CA TYR A 1219 -19.30 21.72 -9.98
C TYR A 1219 -18.19 20.79 -9.49
N ALA A 1220 -18.04 20.65 -8.17
CA ALA A 1220 -17.07 19.74 -7.58
C ALA A 1220 -17.38 18.28 -7.95
N ASP A 1221 -18.61 17.83 -7.75
CA ASP A 1221 -19.00 16.44 -8.00
C ASP A 1221 -19.19 16.11 -9.48
N GLY A 1222 -19.70 17.04 -10.28
CA GLY A 1222 -19.97 16.80 -11.69
C GLY A 1222 -18.76 16.99 -12.63
N VAL A 1223 -17.77 17.81 -12.24
CA VAL A 1223 -16.64 18.17 -13.14
C VAL A 1223 -15.29 17.78 -12.58
N LEU A 1224 -15.05 17.99 -11.29
CA LEU A 1224 -13.73 17.81 -10.68
C LEU A 1224 -13.53 16.39 -10.13
N LYS A 1225 -14.60 15.73 -9.66
CA LYS A 1225 -14.51 14.41 -9.03
C LYS A 1225 -14.39 13.31 -10.09
N TRP A 1226 -13.16 12.97 -10.46
CA TRP A 1226 -12.89 11.95 -11.47
C TRP A 1226 -12.88 10.51 -10.92
N PHE A 1227 -12.70 10.36 -9.60
CA PHE A 1227 -12.71 9.07 -8.91
C PHE A 1227 -13.53 9.18 -7.63
N ASP A 1228 -14.20 8.10 -7.23
CA ASP A 1228 -14.99 8.07 -5.99
C ASP A 1228 -14.14 8.34 -4.74
N GLY A 1229 -12.86 7.93 -4.77
CA GLY A 1229 -11.90 8.19 -3.70
C GLY A 1229 -11.45 9.66 -3.58
N TRP A 1230 -11.89 10.55 -4.46
CA TRP A 1230 -11.60 11.99 -4.39
C TRP A 1230 -12.70 12.70 -3.62
N ILE A 1231 -12.40 13.00 -2.36
CA ILE A 1231 -13.32 13.66 -1.43
C ILE A 1231 -12.94 15.15 -1.38
N PHE A 1232 -13.88 16.02 -1.74
CA PHE A 1232 -13.69 17.47 -1.79
C PHE A 1232 -14.57 18.24 -0.81
N HIS A 1233 -15.63 17.62 -0.30
CA HIS A 1233 -16.52 18.15 0.72
C HIS A 1233 -17.08 16.96 1.51
N GLY A 1234 -17.68 17.24 2.65
CA GLY A 1234 -18.20 16.26 3.60
C GLY A 1234 -19.55 16.67 4.13
#